data_AF-A0A352BBE7-F1
#
_entry.id   AF-A0A352BBE7-F1
#
_cell.length_a   1.000
_cell.length_b   1.000
_cell.length_c   1.000
_cell.angle_alpha   90.00
_cell.angle_beta   90.00
_cell.angle_gamma   90.00
#
_symmetry.space_group_name_H-M   'P 1'
#
loop_
_entity.id
_entity.type
_entity.pdbx_description
1 polymer ?
#
loop_
_entity_poly.entity_id
_entity_poly.type
_entity_poly.pdbx_seq_one_letter_code
_entity_poly.pdbx_strand_id
1 'polypeptide(L)'
;TLTFCDEEDPHWKIWASRIWVLPGGEFAFLNAVLFVGTVPIMYLPAFYYPKDELVFNPSFGYDVRKGYYLNTTTYIIGRKPLDSSSSSSSSSSSSSSSASGSKDVSQALQNFLRPTSLKEQRLEGLVLHNLDENFTGDTSSYLKIMADYYTTLGGMVGIEGAMKPVGIISTLSGSLSLGFSNTVFLNSGNTYVPYSSAGKKYYDNSNFMGLSLPFRYGGQFSFALSNPFSFRINLPVYSDPYFKDDFGKRSEYMDWINFLMSGATGSESTGNTVTNSAVTSLSWDMTGSYSFKIPDFLKPYISSLELSSVNSSLVFSTKTNSLTSTDNWPSYTPQRLFYYPSQVTPFKISAKISGTLVQYPKKSTASTQNKTVLPFPLTPPDLIEPPEEKKDGGTPEKNGEESPGGSNEEKSDAEKSAVENQPAENKNILGAEGLPALSESPAKSITNIAGLTYNLTYSLNPQFTTQITYDAASLESPDKFDWSSIQSSYLQFKAPTVFTSTLSYGGSFLSMTNTLSLDPAVQSHPNTDGYTASSALTVKKSDYTASSITITESNALSVKPFIFTDVLKDTGLTWNTSAKLLRTKFLGDAENPEWQYMGLDVTNPESLTSHSLSATLSANEGKSFSQTLTLTTTLPPQNSSYSGVLKLVFPYVSTSFQAGVKEVKNSSGTKKWTPDLFKQSASVSLFSGTKNVFSFTESFNYNWETMTADALKLTLSWRGLSFSYVMGNTYGYDFDSASGWTARSQKEFLPQTLSLSYSLSAATFKWWKNRITFTPSLSTSVVYDLLRPTNSYFTFVPSISFAINEFLSITFSSESRNSVIYRYFQGGSSISLPGETNLFVDLFNSFVFWGNGQFIDPDQTVRKSSGFKLKSMKLTITHNLCDWDFNASFSISPRLVTINNRKQYSFDPYFSFSVVWKPMGSFKANVVDKYGEWQLNP
;
A
#
# COMPACT_ATOMS: atom_id res chain seq x y z
N THR A 1 47.49 6.46 20.47
CA THR A 1 46.19 7.13 20.29
C THR A 1 45.46 6.48 19.14
N LEU A 2 44.14 6.37 19.20
CA LEU A 2 43.29 5.82 18.15
C LEU A 2 42.24 6.85 17.73
N THR A 3 42.08 7.03 16.42
CA THR A 3 41.02 7.80 15.73
C THR A 3 40.99 7.32 14.27
N PHE A 4 39.95 7.67 13.50
CA PHE A 4 39.92 7.46 12.03
C PHE A 4 39.76 8.76 11.23
N CYS A 5 39.81 9.92 11.90
CA CYS A 5 39.96 11.20 11.23
C CYS A 5 41.46 11.48 11.00
N ASP A 6 41.85 11.76 9.75
CA ASP A 6 43.22 12.14 9.37
C ASP A 6 43.60 13.59 9.74
N GLU A 7 42.71 14.32 10.43
CA GLU A 7 42.96 15.68 10.91
C GLU A 7 43.90 15.71 12.14
N GLU A 8 44.71 16.77 12.23
CA GLU A 8 45.74 16.96 13.28
C GLU A 8 45.15 17.01 14.70
N ASP A 9 43.93 17.55 14.85
CA ASP A 9 43.17 17.56 16.11
C ASP A 9 41.82 16.84 15.93
N PRO A 10 41.78 15.50 16.04
CA PRO A 10 40.63 14.71 15.64
C PRO A 10 39.44 14.87 16.59
N HIS A 11 38.23 14.90 16.04
CA HIS A 11 36.98 15.14 16.77
C HIS A 11 36.66 14.08 17.84
N TRP A 12 37.30 12.92 17.78
CA TRP A 12 37.37 11.96 18.89
C TRP A 12 38.73 11.29 18.87
N LYS A 13 39.25 10.94 20.05
CA LYS A 13 40.47 10.16 20.19
C LYS A 13 40.45 9.31 21.46
N ILE A 14 40.77 8.02 21.32
CA ILE A 14 41.13 7.19 22.48
C ILE A 14 42.64 7.31 22.69
N TRP A 15 43.02 8.02 23.74
CA TRP A 15 44.37 7.94 24.29
C TRP A 15 44.42 6.76 25.25
N ALA A 16 45.52 6.01 25.28
CA ALA A 16 45.71 4.91 26.23
C ALA A 16 47.21 4.69 26.44
N SER A 17 47.59 4.23 27.62
CA SER A 17 49.00 3.87 27.93
C SER A 17 49.49 2.66 27.13
N ARG A 18 48.55 1.77 26.75
CA ARG A 18 48.77 0.68 25.80
C ARG A 18 47.49 0.42 25.03
N ILE A 19 47.61 0.22 23.72
CA ILE A 19 46.55 -0.25 22.83
C ILE A 19 47.01 -1.59 22.27
N TRP A 20 46.16 -2.59 22.31
CA TRP A 20 46.33 -3.83 21.56
C TRP A 20 45.26 -3.84 20.46
N VAL A 21 45.69 -4.07 19.22
CA VAL A 21 44.82 -4.44 18.10
C VAL A 21 45.21 -5.86 17.74
N LEU A 22 44.25 -6.78 17.81
CA LEU A 22 44.49 -8.22 17.78
C LEU A 22 43.73 -8.87 16.59
N PRO A 23 44.18 -10.03 16.09
CA PRO A 23 43.66 -10.61 14.84
C PRO A 23 42.15 -10.86 14.85
N GLY A 24 41.48 -10.50 13.76
CA GLY A 24 40.05 -10.76 13.57
C GLY A 24 39.09 -9.76 14.22
N GLY A 25 39.58 -8.61 14.72
CA GLY A 25 38.74 -7.50 15.18
C GLY A 25 38.72 -7.26 16.70
N GLU A 26 39.49 -8.05 17.45
CA GLU A 26 39.76 -7.80 18.87
C GLU A 26 40.51 -6.48 19.10
N PHE A 27 40.18 -5.79 20.19
CA PHE A 27 41.02 -4.71 20.69
C PHE A 27 40.93 -4.56 22.21
N ALA A 28 42.01 -4.06 22.81
CA ALA A 28 42.10 -3.76 24.22
C ALA A 28 42.80 -2.42 24.49
N PHE A 29 42.46 -1.79 25.60
CA PHE A 29 43.07 -0.55 26.08
C PHE A 29 43.46 -0.65 27.56
N LEU A 30 44.63 -0.11 27.91
CA LEU A 30 45.07 0.07 29.30
C LEU A 30 45.19 1.56 29.63
N ASN A 31 44.58 1.99 30.75
CA ASN A 31 44.45 3.40 31.15
C ASN A 31 43.91 4.26 30.00
N ALA A 32 42.82 3.83 29.38
CA ALA A 32 42.21 4.52 28.26
C ALA A 32 41.46 5.77 28.73
N VAL A 33 41.61 6.87 28.00
CA VAL A 33 40.77 8.07 28.11
C VAL A 33 40.12 8.28 26.75
N LEU A 34 38.78 8.18 26.70
CA LEU A 34 37.99 8.59 25.54
C LEU A 34 37.85 10.11 25.59
N PHE A 35 38.49 10.78 24.64
CA PHE A 35 38.30 12.19 24.36
C PHE A 35 37.30 12.38 23.22
N VAL A 36 36.44 13.38 23.36
CA VAL A 36 35.74 14.02 22.22
C VAL A 36 36.35 15.41 22.05
N GLY A 37 36.98 15.63 20.90
CA GLY A 37 37.94 16.71 20.69
C GLY A 37 39.05 16.68 21.75
N THR A 38 39.10 17.72 22.58
CA THR A 38 40.03 17.88 23.69
C THR A 38 39.46 17.51 25.06
N VAL A 39 38.17 17.17 25.15
CA VAL A 39 37.48 16.93 26.44
C VAL A 39 37.46 15.43 26.77
N PRO A 40 38.04 15.00 27.91
CA PRO A 40 37.95 13.61 28.36
C PRO A 40 36.54 13.33 28.91
N ILE A 41 35.80 12.41 28.28
CA ILE A 41 34.43 12.06 28.69
C ILE A 41 34.42 10.80 29.57
N MET A 42 35.30 9.83 29.31
CA MET A 42 35.32 8.55 30.03
C MET A 42 36.74 8.05 30.25
N TYR A 43 37.05 7.62 31.47
CA TYR A 43 38.28 6.89 31.81
C TYR A 43 37.97 5.41 31.99
N LEU A 44 38.74 4.56 31.33
CA LEU A 44 38.66 3.10 31.35
C LEU A 44 40.03 2.56 31.80
N PRO A 45 40.21 2.20 33.09
CA PRO A 45 41.50 1.74 33.60
C PRO A 45 41.99 0.48 32.88
N ALA A 46 41.07 -0.41 32.51
CA ALA A 46 41.26 -1.40 31.47
C ALA A 46 39.95 -1.57 30.70
N PHE A 47 40.03 -1.83 29.39
CA PHE A 47 38.90 -2.21 28.56
C PHE A 47 39.36 -3.29 27.57
N TYR A 48 38.51 -4.29 27.36
CA TYR A 48 38.72 -5.35 26.37
C TYR A 48 37.40 -5.57 25.65
N TYR A 49 37.41 -5.48 24.32
CA TYR A 49 36.30 -5.94 23.50
C TYR A 49 36.65 -7.32 22.95
N PRO A 50 36.02 -8.40 23.46
CA PRO A 50 36.21 -9.72 22.90
C PRO A 50 35.57 -9.79 21.51
N LYS A 51 36.36 -10.23 20.53
CA LYS A 51 35.86 -10.72 19.24
C LYS A 51 34.95 -11.93 19.43
N ASP A 52 35.25 -12.77 20.42
CA ASP A 52 34.55 -14.01 20.68
C ASP A 52 33.25 -13.79 21.44
N GLU A 53 32.20 -14.51 21.05
CA GLU A 53 30.91 -14.44 21.72
C GLU A 53 30.87 -15.40 22.92
N LEU A 54 30.04 -15.11 23.92
CA LEU A 54 29.70 -16.11 24.95
C LEU A 54 28.58 -17.01 24.43
N VAL A 55 28.57 -18.27 24.86
CA VAL A 55 27.49 -19.25 24.52
C VAL A 55 26.10 -18.72 24.92
N PHE A 56 26.05 -17.93 25.99
CA PHE A 56 24.88 -17.16 26.43
C PHE A 56 25.13 -15.66 26.18
N ASN A 57 24.08 -14.93 25.76
CA ASN A 57 24.18 -13.53 25.36
C ASN A 57 23.53 -12.62 26.42
N PRO A 58 24.29 -12.14 27.43
CA PRO A 58 23.77 -11.18 28.40
C PRO A 58 23.59 -9.79 27.77
N SER A 59 22.62 -9.04 28.27
CA SER A 59 22.36 -7.64 27.95
C SER A 59 21.83 -6.95 29.21
N PHE A 60 22.57 -5.98 29.73
CA PHE A 60 22.17 -5.13 30.86
C PHE A 60 21.56 -3.81 30.36
N GLY A 61 20.72 -3.19 31.18
CA GLY A 61 20.20 -1.85 30.90
C GLY A 61 19.31 -1.32 32.03
N TYR A 62 18.62 -0.21 31.74
CA TYR A 62 17.63 0.40 32.64
C TYR A 62 16.38 0.81 31.85
N ASP A 63 15.20 0.61 32.44
CA ASP A 63 13.89 1.04 31.93
C ASP A 63 13.12 1.71 33.08
N VAL A 64 12.46 2.83 32.81
CA VAL A 64 11.79 3.66 33.83
C VAL A 64 10.72 2.91 34.63
N ARG A 65 10.07 1.89 34.03
CA ARG A 65 9.05 1.06 34.69
C ARG A 65 9.58 -0.30 35.16
N LYS A 66 10.52 -0.93 34.44
CA LYS A 66 11.09 -2.25 34.81
C LYS A 66 12.29 -2.18 35.76
N GLY A 67 12.87 -0.99 35.93
CA GLY A 67 14.10 -0.75 36.69
C GLY A 67 15.35 -1.18 35.90
N TYR A 68 16.41 -1.53 36.63
CA TYR A 68 17.57 -2.19 36.02
C TYR A 68 17.16 -3.58 35.53
N TYR A 69 17.68 -3.98 34.38
CA TYR A 69 17.43 -5.29 33.80
C TYR A 69 18.71 -6.01 33.39
N LEU A 70 18.63 -7.34 33.44
CA LEU A 70 19.52 -8.30 32.81
C LEU A 70 18.65 -9.21 31.96
N ASN A 71 18.81 -9.16 30.64
CA ASN A 71 18.30 -10.20 29.73
C ASN A 71 19.47 -11.13 29.40
N THR A 72 19.23 -12.45 29.28
CA THR A 72 20.20 -13.35 28.66
C THR A 72 19.51 -14.31 27.70
N THR A 73 20.19 -14.63 26.60
CA THR A 73 19.67 -15.52 25.56
C THR A 73 20.75 -16.52 25.11
N THR A 74 20.48 -17.81 25.24
CA THR A 74 21.39 -18.91 24.89
C THR A 74 20.85 -19.64 23.68
N TYR A 75 21.64 -19.73 22.61
CA TYR A 75 21.26 -20.48 21.41
C TYR A 75 21.58 -21.97 21.61
N ILE A 76 20.57 -22.82 21.44
CA ILE A 76 20.64 -24.29 21.57
C ILE A 76 20.74 -24.94 20.18
N ILE A 77 20.10 -24.33 19.17
CA ILE A 77 20.17 -24.71 17.76
C ILE A 77 20.31 -23.42 16.94
N GLY A 78 21.07 -23.48 15.85
CA GLY A 78 21.41 -22.29 15.06
C GLY A 78 22.35 -21.36 15.83
N ARG A 79 22.36 -20.08 15.45
CA ARG A 79 23.18 -19.05 16.09
C ARG A 79 22.49 -17.69 16.06
N LYS A 80 23.02 -16.76 16.85
CA LYS A 80 22.66 -15.36 16.82
C LYS A 80 22.88 -14.77 15.41
N PRO A 81 21.85 -14.18 14.76
CA PRO A 81 22.03 -13.43 13.52
C PRO A 81 22.69 -12.07 13.84
N LEU A 82 23.24 -11.39 12.83
CA LEU A 82 23.73 -10.00 13.00
C LEU A 82 22.60 -9.05 13.44
N ASP A 83 22.93 -8.00 14.19
CA ASP A 83 21.94 -6.99 14.58
C ASP A 83 21.51 -6.19 13.35
N SER A 84 20.31 -6.49 12.85
CA SER A 84 19.70 -5.75 11.76
C SER A 84 19.26 -4.38 12.26
N SER A 85 20.17 -3.39 12.18
CA SER A 85 19.86 -1.97 12.39
C SER A 85 18.54 -1.62 11.71
N SER A 86 17.55 -1.16 12.46
CA SER A 86 16.12 -1.32 12.15
C SER A 86 15.66 -0.73 10.81
N SER A 87 15.85 -1.50 9.73
CA SER A 87 15.57 -1.13 8.34
C SER A 87 14.32 -1.82 7.77
N SER A 88 13.54 -2.48 8.62
CA SER A 88 12.37 -3.30 8.24
C SER A 88 11.06 -2.84 8.90
N SER A 89 10.86 -1.52 9.04
CA SER A 89 9.53 -0.93 9.30
C SER A 89 9.44 0.48 8.74
N SER A 90 8.73 0.62 7.62
CA SER A 90 8.32 1.94 7.11
C SER A 90 7.16 2.51 7.91
N SER A 91 6.87 3.81 7.69
CA SER A 91 5.51 4.36 7.77
C SER A 91 4.71 4.11 9.05
N SER A 92 5.15 4.69 10.17
CA SER A 92 4.26 5.02 11.30
C SER A 92 4.61 6.42 11.85
N SER A 93 3.59 7.15 12.30
CA SER A 93 3.69 8.58 12.61
C SER A 93 4.17 8.87 14.04
N SER A 94 4.99 9.91 14.17
CA SER A 94 5.08 10.78 15.37
C SER A 94 5.13 10.07 16.73
N SER A 95 6.33 9.69 17.15
CA SER A 95 6.70 9.58 18.58
C SER A 95 7.93 10.46 18.85
N SER A 96 8.15 10.82 20.11
CA SER A 96 9.03 11.92 20.52
C SER A 96 10.52 11.57 20.47
N SER A 97 11.25 12.24 19.58
CA SER A 97 12.71 12.36 19.63
C SER A 97 13.15 13.17 20.86
N SER A 98 13.23 12.46 21.99
CA SER A 98 13.74 12.97 23.27
C SER A 98 15.26 13.07 23.20
N ALA A 99 15.79 14.29 23.14
CA ALA A 99 17.22 14.53 22.99
C ALA A 99 17.96 14.25 24.30
N SER A 100 18.81 13.21 24.30
CA SER A 100 19.81 12.97 25.34
C SER A 100 21.15 12.66 24.66
N GLY A 101 22.01 13.66 24.50
CA GLY A 101 23.25 13.56 23.72
C GLY A 101 24.28 12.55 24.23
N SER A 102 24.05 11.97 25.42
CA SER A 102 24.77 10.79 25.92
C SER A 102 24.41 9.51 25.16
N LYS A 103 23.16 9.32 24.75
CA LYS A 103 22.69 8.12 24.06
C LYS A 103 23.24 8.05 22.63
N ASP A 104 23.21 9.13 21.85
CA ASP A 104 23.73 9.14 20.47
C ASP A 104 25.20 8.69 20.37
N VAL A 105 26.07 9.25 21.22
CA VAL A 105 27.50 8.87 21.32
C VAL A 105 27.65 7.39 21.69
N SER A 106 26.86 6.89 22.65
CA SER A 106 26.92 5.50 23.11
C SER A 106 26.41 4.49 22.08
N GLN A 107 25.31 4.79 21.36
CA GLN A 107 24.74 3.94 20.32
C GLN A 107 25.67 3.81 19.14
N ALA A 108 26.27 4.93 18.75
CA ALA A 108 27.28 4.94 17.74
C ALA A 108 28.55 4.18 18.19
N LEU A 109 29.06 4.42 19.41
CA LEU A 109 30.23 3.72 19.94
C LEU A 109 30.02 2.20 20.02
N GLN A 110 28.82 1.73 20.37
CA GLN A 110 28.44 0.31 20.24
C GLN A 110 28.48 -0.19 18.79
N ASN A 111 27.97 0.59 17.83
CA ASN A 111 27.85 0.13 16.45
C ASN A 111 29.21 -0.14 15.78
N PHE A 112 30.30 0.50 16.23
CA PHE A 112 31.68 0.22 15.78
C PHE A 112 32.20 -1.14 16.26
N LEU A 113 31.66 -1.62 17.38
CA LEU A 113 31.98 -2.94 17.94
C LEU A 113 31.27 -4.06 17.16
N ARG A 114 30.29 -3.74 16.32
CA ARG A 114 29.43 -4.76 15.69
C ARG A 114 30.14 -5.42 14.50
N PRO A 115 30.16 -6.76 14.42
CA PRO A 115 30.63 -7.44 13.23
C PRO A 115 29.73 -7.12 12.03
N THR A 116 30.33 -6.84 10.88
CA THR A 116 29.64 -6.60 9.60
C THR A 116 29.25 -7.89 8.86
N SER A 117 29.85 -9.01 9.27
CA SER A 117 29.68 -10.34 8.69
C SER A 117 29.86 -11.38 9.79
N LEU A 118 29.13 -12.48 9.71
CA LEU A 118 29.29 -13.59 10.65
C LEU A 118 30.59 -14.33 10.34
N LYS A 119 31.39 -14.61 11.38
CA LYS A 119 32.53 -15.53 11.31
C LYS A 119 32.12 -16.96 11.63
N GLU A 120 32.82 -17.94 11.11
CA GLU A 120 32.70 -19.31 11.63
C GLU A 120 33.10 -19.36 13.10
N GLN A 121 32.54 -20.29 13.87
CA GLN A 121 32.70 -20.32 15.34
C GLN A 121 33.09 -21.72 15.84
N ARG A 122 34.06 -21.75 16.76
CA ARG A 122 34.50 -22.94 17.47
C ARG A 122 34.21 -22.78 18.97
N LEU A 123 33.50 -23.74 19.57
CA LEU A 123 33.20 -23.73 20.99
C LEU A 123 34.42 -24.16 21.81
N GLU A 124 34.93 -23.27 22.67
CA GLU A 124 35.98 -23.55 23.64
C GLU A 124 35.50 -23.17 25.06
N GLY A 125 35.03 -24.16 25.81
CA GLY A 125 34.49 -23.98 27.16
C GLY A 125 33.15 -23.23 27.16
N LEU A 126 33.17 -21.95 27.55
CA LEU A 126 32.00 -21.06 27.57
C LEU A 126 32.05 -19.98 26.47
N VAL A 127 33.09 -20.02 25.63
CA VAL A 127 33.41 -19.01 24.62
C VAL A 127 33.26 -19.62 23.22
N LEU A 128 32.66 -18.86 22.30
CA LEU A 128 32.54 -19.18 20.88
C LEU A 128 33.63 -18.41 20.14
N HIS A 129 34.79 -19.05 19.97
CA HIS A 129 35.94 -18.47 19.30
C HIS A 129 35.63 -18.23 17.83
N ASN A 130 35.70 -16.98 17.38
CA ASN A 130 35.43 -16.60 15.99
C ASN A 130 36.67 -16.90 15.12
N LEU A 131 36.51 -17.74 14.11
CA LEU A 131 37.55 -18.06 13.14
C LEU A 131 37.71 -16.93 12.10
N ASP A 132 38.74 -17.01 11.25
CA ASP A 132 38.98 -15.99 10.22
C ASP A 132 38.09 -16.15 8.98
N GLU A 133 37.48 -17.32 8.78
CA GLU A 133 36.54 -17.57 7.68
C GLU A 133 35.14 -16.99 7.93
N ASN A 134 34.48 -16.56 6.87
CA ASN A 134 33.12 -16.00 6.94
C ASN A 134 32.09 -17.12 6.87
N PHE A 135 31.16 -17.16 7.82
CA PHE A 135 30.07 -18.13 7.85
C PHE A 135 29.07 -17.87 6.72
N THR A 136 28.85 -18.86 5.86
CA THR A 136 27.94 -18.78 4.70
C THR A 136 26.62 -19.54 4.88
N GLY A 137 26.36 -20.11 6.07
CA GLY A 137 25.13 -20.85 6.37
C GLY A 137 23.92 -19.96 6.69
N ASP A 138 22.74 -20.56 6.72
CA ASP A 138 21.49 -19.86 7.08
C ASP A 138 21.33 -19.71 8.61
N THR A 139 21.10 -18.48 9.08
CA THR A 139 20.74 -18.20 10.48
C THR A 139 19.23 -18.08 10.71
N SER A 140 18.40 -18.28 9.69
CA SER A 140 16.94 -18.16 9.80
C SER A 140 16.26 -19.37 10.47
N SER A 141 17.02 -20.43 10.75
CA SER A 141 16.61 -21.53 11.62
C SER A 141 17.42 -21.53 12.93
N TYR A 142 16.73 -21.40 14.06
CA TYR A 142 17.32 -21.40 15.41
C TYR A 142 16.35 -21.90 16.48
N LEU A 143 16.88 -22.29 17.63
CA LEU A 143 16.17 -22.49 18.89
C LEU A 143 17.00 -21.87 20.00
N LYS A 144 16.41 -20.95 20.78
CA LYS A 144 17.08 -20.24 21.87
C LYS A 144 16.24 -20.26 23.15
N ILE A 145 16.92 -20.37 24.28
CA ILE A 145 16.32 -20.18 25.61
C ILE A 145 16.65 -18.78 26.11
N MET A 146 15.74 -18.22 26.90
CA MET A 146 15.73 -16.83 27.33
C MET A 146 15.50 -16.77 28.84
N ALA A 147 16.25 -15.93 29.54
CA ALA A 147 16.03 -15.67 30.95
C ALA A 147 16.29 -14.18 31.24
N ASP A 148 15.34 -13.50 31.86
CA ASP A 148 15.42 -12.08 32.19
C ASP A 148 15.17 -11.85 33.68
N TYR A 149 15.80 -10.82 34.22
CA TYR A 149 15.60 -10.29 35.56
C TYR A 149 15.47 -8.77 35.53
N TYR A 150 14.48 -8.23 36.24
CA TYR A 150 14.06 -6.83 36.23
C TYR A 150 13.83 -6.36 37.68
N THR A 151 14.54 -5.32 38.15
CA THR A 151 14.56 -5.00 39.60
C THR A 151 13.22 -4.55 40.18
N THR A 152 12.32 -3.95 39.39
CA THR A 152 10.94 -3.68 39.85
C THR A 152 9.97 -4.75 39.38
N LEU A 153 10.04 -5.15 38.10
CA LEU A 153 9.01 -5.98 37.49
C LEU A 153 9.07 -7.44 37.98
N GLY A 154 10.25 -8.05 38.16
CA GLY A 154 10.39 -9.47 38.52
C GLY A 154 11.31 -10.24 37.57
N GLY A 155 10.93 -11.46 37.17
CA GLY A 155 11.71 -12.27 36.23
C GLY A 155 10.89 -12.81 35.07
N MET A 156 11.56 -13.30 34.03
CA MET A 156 10.94 -14.04 32.93
C MET A 156 11.86 -15.18 32.49
N VAL A 157 11.29 -16.34 32.13
CA VAL A 157 12.02 -17.41 31.43
C VAL A 157 11.21 -17.85 30.23
N GLY A 158 11.88 -18.16 29.11
CA GLY A 158 11.19 -18.51 27.88
C GLY A 158 12.03 -19.30 26.90
N ILE A 159 11.36 -19.78 25.86
CA ILE A 159 11.94 -20.47 24.72
C ILE A 159 11.37 -19.88 23.43
N GLU A 160 12.22 -19.67 22.44
CA GLU A 160 11.85 -19.13 21.13
C GLU A 160 12.60 -19.89 20.04
N GLY A 161 11.91 -20.25 18.97
CA GLY A 161 12.53 -20.93 17.84
C GLY A 161 11.81 -20.65 16.54
N ALA A 162 12.59 -20.64 15.46
CA ALA A 162 12.13 -20.59 14.09
C ALA A 162 12.86 -21.67 13.30
N MET A 163 12.18 -22.37 12.41
CA MET A 163 12.75 -23.39 11.55
C MET A 163 12.08 -23.34 10.18
N LYS A 164 12.87 -23.57 9.13
CA LYS A 164 12.39 -23.79 7.76
C LYS A 164 12.84 -25.18 7.28
N PRO A 165 12.09 -26.25 7.62
CA PRO A 165 12.42 -27.59 7.16
C PRO A 165 12.41 -27.66 5.63
N VAL A 166 13.34 -28.40 5.04
CA VAL A 166 13.33 -28.60 3.58
C VAL A 166 12.15 -29.51 3.21
N GLY A 167 11.25 -29.03 2.35
CA GLY A 167 10.15 -29.82 1.78
C GLY A 167 8.76 -29.22 2.00
N ILE A 168 7.94 -29.92 2.78
CA ILE A 168 6.48 -29.70 2.88
C ILE A 168 6.11 -28.54 3.83
N ILE A 169 6.86 -28.38 4.92
CA ILE A 169 6.66 -27.34 5.94
C ILE A 169 7.44 -26.10 5.53
N SER A 170 6.75 -24.99 5.26
CA SER A 170 7.38 -23.73 4.83
C SER A 170 7.85 -22.86 6.00
N THR A 171 7.13 -22.92 7.13
CA THR A 171 7.51 -22.24 8.37
C THR A 171 7.06 -23.06 9.58
N LEU A 172 7.94 -23.24 10.56
CA LEU A 172 7.60 -23.61 11.93
C LEU A 172 8.26 -22.60 12.87
N SER A 173 7.48 -21.80 13.58
CA SER A 173 8.02 -20.84 14.56
C SER A 173 7.15 -20.78 15.81
N GLY A 174 7.78 -20.80 16.97
CA GLY A 174 7.11 -20.82 18.26
C GLY A 174 7.88 -20.02 19.30
N SER A 175 7.18 -19.23 20.11
CA SER A 175 7.70 -18.68 21.36
C SER A 175 6.76 -18.95 22.53
N LEU A 176 7.32 -19.17 23.71
CA LEU A 176 6.62 -19.28 24.98
C LEU A 176 7.50 -18.70 26.09
N SER A 177 6.96 -17.72 26.81
CA SER A 177 7.62 -16.98 27.89
C SER A 177 6.73 -16.97 29.13
N LEU A 178 7.31 -17.27 30.29
CA LEU A 178 6.67 -17.29 31.61
C LEU A 178 7.23 -16.15 32.46
N GLY A 179 6.38 -15.18 32.79
CA GLY A 179 6.73 -13.97 33.55
C GLY A 179 6.34 -14.10 35.01
N PHE A 180 7.33 -14.15 35.89
CA PHE A 180 7.17 -14.12 37.34
C PHE A 180 7.22 -12.66 37.82
N SER A 181 6.15 -11.90 37.57
CA SER A 181 6.11 -10.45 37.86
C SER A 181 5.48 -10.07 39.20
N ASN A 182 5.67 -8.81 39.53
CA ASN A 182 5.10 -8.11 40.67
C ASN A 182 4.30 -6.91 40.15
N THR A 183 3.19 -6.60 40.81
CA THR A 183 2.42 -5.40 40.49
C THR A 183 3.31 -4.16 40.65
N VAL A 184 3.48 -3.40 39.57
CA VAL A 184 4.30 -2.18 39.56
C VAL A 184 3.41 -0.96 39.76
N PHE A 185 3.61 -0.26 40.87
CA PHE A 185 2.84 0.91 41.29
C PHE A 185 3.50 2.21 40.80
N LEU A 186 2.69 3.23 40.53
CA LEU A 186 3.18 4.59 40.25
C LEU A 186 3.10 5.44 41.52
N ASN A 187 4.24 5.91 42.02
CA ASN A 187 4.32 6.75 43.21
C ASN A 187 4.17 8.25 42.85
N SER A 188 3.88 9.11 43.82
CA SER A 188 3.58 10.54 43.65
C SER A 188 4.69 11.38 43.00
N GLY A 189 5.92 10.86 42.91
CA GLY A 189 7.03 11.43 42.14
C GLY A 189 7.13 10.94 40.69
N ASN A 190 6.04 10.39 40.13
CA ASN A 190 6.00 9.74 38.80
C ASN A 190 7.04 8.62 38.60
N THR A 191 7.45 7.99 39.71
CA THR A 191 8.45 6.90 39.76
C THR A 191 7.75 5.57 39.96
N TYR A 192 8.16 4.53 39.22
CA TYR A 192 7.60 3.19 39.37
C TYR A 192 8.30 2.38 40.47
N VAL A 193 7.53 1.70 41.31
CA VAL A 193 8.02 0.91 42.46
C VAL A 193 7.26 -0.42 42.62
N PRO A 194 7.90 -1.49 43.14
CA PRO A 194 7.26 -2.80 43.35
C PRO A 194 6.50 -2.91 44.70
N TYR A 195 6.18 -1.77 45.32
CA TYR A 195 5.55 -1.67 46.64
C TYR A 195 4.30 -0.79 46.58
N SER A 196 3.23 -1.23 47.24
CA SER A 196 1.99 -0.46 47.37
C SER A 196 2.12 0.73 48.32
N SER A 197 1.06 1.52 48.43
CA SER A 197 0.87 2.55 49.47
C SER A 197 1.08 2.03 50.90
N ALA A 198 0.84 0.73 51.16
CA ALA A 198 1.06 0.09 52.44
C ALA A 198 2.45 -0.56 52.59
N GLY A 199 3.38 -0.30 51.66
CA GLY A 199 4.72 -0.90 51.61
C GLY A 199 4.73 -2.39 51.24
N LYS A 200 3.60 -2.95 50.78
CA LYS A 200 3.46 -4.38 50.47
C LYS A 200 3.80 -4.67 49.02
N LYS A 201 4.48 -5.79 48.80
CA LYS A 201 4.80 -6.32 47.47
C LYS A 201 3.75 -7.37 47.08
N TYR A 202 3.21 -7.26 45.87
CA TYR A 202 2.17 -8.13 45.33
C TYR A 202 2.69 -8.87 44.09
N TYR A 203 2.60 -10.20 44.08
CA TYR A 203 2.94 -11.03 42.92
C TYR A 203 1.76 -11.09 41.93
N ASP A 204 2.05 -11.12 40.63
CA ASP A 204 1.02 -11.23 39.60
C ASP A 204 0.81 -12.69 39.16
N ASN A 205 -0.39 -13.19 39.41
CA ASN A 205 -0.85 -14.46 38.86
C ASN A 205 -1.47 -14.25 37.46
N SER A 206 -1.88 -15.34 36.81
CA SER A 206 -2.76 -15.30 35.63
C SER A 206 -3.81 -16.40 35.67
N ASN A 207 -4.64 -16.48 34.61
CA ASN A 207 -5.61 -17.54 34.43
C ASN A 207 -5.59 -18.02 32.98
N PHE A 208 -5.50 -19.34 32.77
CA PHE A 208 -5.68 -19.97 31.47
C PHE A 208 -6.86 -20.94 31.54
N MET A 209 -7.98 -20.59 30.88
CA MET A 209 -9.18 -21.44 30.76
C MET A 209 -9.75 -21.95 32.11
N GLY A 210 -9.75 -21.11 33.14
CA GLY A 210 -10.21 -21.47 34.50
C GLY A 210 -9.15 -22.13 35.38
N LEU A 211 -7.90 -22.24 34.89
CA LEU A 211 -6.75 -22.66 35.70
C LEU A 211 -5.97 -21.41 36.13
N SER A 212 -5.98 -21.11 37.43
CA SER A 212 -5.12 -20.07 38.01
C SER A 212 -3.65 -20.51 38.00
N LEU A 213 -2.77 -19.67 37.48
CA LEU A 213 -1.33 -19.94 37.33
C LEU A 213 -0.50 -18.94 38.16
N PRO A 214 0.53 -19.38 38.90
CA PRO A 214 1.37 -18.54 39.77
C PRO A 214 2.43 -17.72 38.99
N PHE A 215 2.17 -17.48 37.72
CA PHE A 215 2.98 -16.70 36.78
C PHE A 215 2.08 -16.19 35.67
N ARG A 216 2.54 -15.16 34.97
CA ARG A 216 1.96 -14.68 33.71
C ARG A 216 2.61 -15.41 32.54
N TYR A 217 1.98 -15.40 31.37
CA TYR A 217 2.50 -16.09 30.19
C TYR A 217 2.25 -15.29 28.91
N GLY A 218 3.11 -15.49 27.92
CA GLY A 218 2.93 -14.97 26.57
C GLY A 218 3.68 -15.80 25.55
N GLY A 219 3.11 -15.95 24.37
CA GLY A 219 3.66 -16.80 23.33
C GLY A 219 2.99 -16.59 21.99
N GLN A 220 3.62 -17.12 20.95
CA GLN A 220 3.17 -17.05 19.57
C GLN A 220 3.56 -18.34 18.88
N PHE A 221 2.59 -19.14 18.45
CA PHE A 221 2.84 -20.31 17.59
C PHE A 221 2.33 -20.05 16.18
N SER A 222 3.18 -20.22 15.19
CA SER A 222 2.85 -20.08 13.77
C SER A 222 3.44 -21.23 12.97
N PHE A 223 2.59 -21.94 12.24
CA PHE A 223 2.94 -23.10 11.42
C PHE A 223 2.37 -22.94 10.02
N ALA A 224 3.14 -23.29 8.99
CA ALA A 224 2.76 -23.15 7.60
C ALA A 224 3.21 -24.34 6.73
N LEU A 225 2.29 -24.76 5.86
CA LEU A 225 2.44 -25.78 4.82
C LEU A 225 2.16 -25.14 3.46
N SER A 226 2.85 -25.55 2.40
CA SER A 226 2.66 -24.98 1.05
C SER A 226 2.40 -26.00 -0.07
N ASN A 227 2.70 -27.29 0.15
CA ASN A 227 2.62 -28.33 -0.88
C ASN A 227 2.40 -29.71 -0.21
N PRO A 228 1.43 -30.54 -0.63
CA PRO A 228 0.51 -30.37 -1.76
C PRO A 228 -0.75 -29.55 -1.43
N PHE A 229 -0.98 -29.22 -0.17
CA PHE A 229 -2.04 -28.30 0.26
C PHE A 229 -1.43 -27.11 1.01
N SER A 230 -2.07 -25.95 0.87
CA SER A 230 -1.75 -24.75 1.65
C SER A 230 -2.42 -24.88 3.01
N PHE A 231 -1.67 -24.68 4.09
CA PHE A 231 -2.22 -24.71 5.44
C PHE A 231 -1.45 -23.76 6.35
N ARG A 232 -2.16 -23.08 7.24
CA ARG A 232 -1.60 -22.15 8.22
C ARG A 232 -2.33 -22.25 9.54
N ILE A 233 -1.58 -22.31 10.63
CA ILE A 233 -2.04 -22.11 12.00
C ILE A 233 -1.33 -20.88 12.57
N ASN A 234 -2.07 -20.05 13.31
CA ASN A 234 -1.54 -18.89 14.01
C ASN A 234 -2.23 -18.74 15.38
N LEU A 235 -1.49 -18.98 16.47
CA LEU A 235 -1.98 -19.01 17.85
C LEU A 235 -1.15 -18.05 18.74
N PRO A 236 -1.48 -16.74 18.75
CA PRO A 236 -1.06 -15.82 19.81
C PRO A 236 -1.70 -16.22 21.14
N VAL A 237 -0.93 -16.25 22.22
CA VAL A 237 -1.45 -16.56 23.57
C VAL A 237 -0.82 -15.61 24.59
N TYR A 238 -1.64 -15.00 25.44
CA TYR A 238 -1.20 -14.05 26.47
C TYR A 238 -2.07 -14.19 27.72
N SER A 239 -1.50 -14.00 28.91
CA SER A 239 -2.24 -13.96 30.18
C SER A 239 -3.11 -12.74 30.32
N ASP A 240 -2.61 -11.61 29.83
CA ASP A 240 -3.18 -10.28 30.05
C ASP A 240 -2.77 -9.31 28.91
N PRO A 241 -3.43 -8.15 28.78
CA PRO A 241 -3.13 -7.18 27.73
C PRO A 241 -1.75 -6.53 27.80
N TYR A 242 -1.06 -6.61 28.94
CA TYR A 242 0.17 -5.85 29.23
C TYR A 242 1.44 -6.69 29.08
N PHE A 243 1.33 -8.03 29.04
CA PHE A 243 2.47 -8.96 28.98
C PHE A 243 3.48 -8.59 27.88
N LYS A 244 2.99 -8.20 26.69
CA LYS A 244 3.85 -7.86 25.55
C LYS A 244 4.61 -6.54 25.73
N ASP A 245 4.06 -5.58 26.47
CA ASP A 245 4.76 -4.32 26.79
C ASP A 245 5.78 -4.54 27.92
N ASP A 246 5.38 -5.34 28.92
CA ASP A 246 6.18 -5.75 30.07
C ASP A 246 7.43 -6.57 29.69
N PHE A 247 7.27 -7.56 28.80
CA PHE A 247 8.33 -8.55 28.49
C PHE A 247 8.76 -8.61 27.02
N GLY A 248 8.05 -7.98 26.08
CA GLY A 248 8.38 -8.05 24.65
C GLY A 248 9.53 -7.14 24.20
N LYS A 249 9.90 -6.15 25.02
CA LYS A 249 11.07 -5.28 24.79
C LYS A 249 12.31 -5.89 25.46
N ARG A 250 13.07 -6.68 24.69
CA ARG A 250 14.33 -7.35 25.10
C ARG A 250 15.46 -6.97 24.14
N SER A 251 16.70 -7.19 24.57
CA SER A 251 17.91 -7.12 23.74
C SER A 251 18.80 -8.34 23.96
N GLU A 252 19.46 -8.79 22.89
CA GLU A 252 20.53 -9.81 22.89
C GLU A 252 21.91 -9.17 22.64
N TYR A 253 21.95 -7.83 22.57
CA TYR A 253 23.13 -7.01 22.35
C TYR A 253 23.40 -6.16 23.58
N MET A 254 24.65 -6.17 24.03
CA MET A 254 25.09 -5.52 25.25
C MET A 254 25.45 -4.06 24.99
N ASP A 255 24.61 -3.15 25.50
CA ASP A 255 24.93 -1.73 25.55
C ASP A 255 25.74 -1.40 26.81
N TRP A 256 27.01 -1.79 26.83
CA TRP A 256 27.91 -1.49 27.96
C TRP A 256 27.97 0.00 28.30
N ILE A 257 27.87 0.87 27.29
CA ILE A 257 28.22 2.29 27.40
C ILE A 257 27.03 3.10 27.92
N ASN A 258 25.83 2.93 27.38
CA ASN A 258 24.63 3.54 27.93
C ASN A 258 24.07 2.77 29.14
N PHE A 259 24.45 1.50 29.40
CA PHE A 259 24.31 0.93 30.75
C PHE A 259 25.12 1.73 31.79
N LEU A 260 26.41 1.96 31.54
CA LEU A 260 27.27 2.75 32.45
C LEU A 260 26.86 4.22 32.56
N MET A 261 26.36 4.83 31.47
CA MET A 261 26.00 6.25 31.43
C MET A 261 24.57 6.55 31.90
N SER A 262 23.61 5.62 31.77
CA SER A 262 22.23 5.83 32.25
C SER A 262 22.09 5.76 33.77
N GLY A 263 22.97 5.00 34.45
CA GLY A 263 22.96 4.87 35.92
C GLY A 263 23.29 6.15 36.72
N ALA A 264 23.65 7.25 36.05
CA ALA A 264 24.13 8.48 36.69
C ALA A 264 23.20 9.71 36.56
N THR A 265 22.22 9.71 35.65
CA THR A 265 21.37 10.89 35.38
C THR A 265 19.87 10.58 35.51
N GLY A 266 19.39 10.55 36.75
CA GLY A 266 17.97 10.37 37.08
C GLY A 266 17.09 11.60 36.76
N SER A 267 16.93 11.93 35.48
CA SER A 267 15.95 12.92 35.01
C SER A 267 15.59 12.72 33.53
N GLU A 268 14.73 11.73 33.23
CA GLU A 268 13.90 11.84 32.03
C GLU A 268 12.71 12.74 32.39
N SER A 269 12.65 13.92 31.76
CA SER A 269 11.77 15.03 32.15
C SER A 269 10.29 14.66 32.06
N THR A 270 9.50 15.06 33.07
CA THR A 270 8.03 15.04 33.05
C THR A 270 7.48 15.72 31.79
N GLY A 271 6.88 14.93 30.89
CA GLY A 271 6.34 15.45 29.63
C GLY A 271 5.59 14.45 28.74
N ASN A 272 5.95 13.16 28.75
CA ASN A 272 5.29 12.13 27.93
C ASN A 272 4.43 11.19 28.79
N THR A 273 3.11 11.18 28.55
CA THR A 273 2.26 10.05 28.95
C THR A 273 2.62 8.84 28.10
N VAL A 274 3.31 7.87 28.69
CA VAL A 274 3.61 6.59 28.03
C VAL A 274 2.29 5.86 27.74
N THR A 275 1.95 5.77 26.46
CA THR A 275 0.77 5.04 25.99
C THR A 275 1.05 3.54 26.04
N ASN A 276 0.76 2.92 27.20
CA ASN A 276 0.85 1.47 27.40
C ASN A 276 0.09 0.74 26.27
N SER A 277 0.81 0.00 25.44
CA SER A 277 0.27 -0.57 24.19
C SER A 277 -0.44 -1.90 24.46
N ALA A 278 -1.59 -1.81 25.14
CA ALA A 278 -2.37 -2.96 25.58
C ALA A 278 -3.00 -3.73 24.42
N VAL A 279 -2.85 -5.05 24.42
CA VAL A 279 -3.48 -5.96 23.45
C VAL A 279 -4.92 -6.26 23.89
N THR A 280 -5.91 -5.61 23.26
CA THR A 280 -7.33 -5.70 23.68
C THR A 280 -8.12 -6.84 23.05
N SER A 281 -7.54 -7.52 22.06
CA SER A 281 -8.08 -8.75 21.47
C SER A 281 -6.96 -9.59 20.86
N LEU A 282 -7.20 -10.90 20.73
CA LEU A 282 -6.33 -11.83 20.01
C LEU A 282 -7.18 -12.87 19.27
N SER A 283 -6.68 -13.39 18.15
CA SER A 283 -7.36 -14.43 17.36
C SER A 283 -6.46 -15.63 17.16
N TRP A 284 -7.03 -16.82 17.37
CA TRP A 284 -6.48 -18.09 16.95
C TRP A 284 -7.05 -18.40 15.58
N ASP A 285 -6.19 -18.50 14.56
CA ASP A 285 -6.60 -18.63 13.17
C ASP A 285 -6.00 -19.88 12.53
N MET A 286 -6.86 -20.72 11.95
CA MET A 286 -6.50 -21.84 11.09
C MET A 286 -7.07 -21.58 9.68
N THR A 287 -6.24 -21.75 8.65
CA THR A 287 -6.64 -21.54 7.25
C THR A 287 -6.01 -22.63 6.38
N GLY A 288 -6.83 -23.37 5.64
CA GLY A 288 -6.38 -24.34 4.63
C GLY A 288 -6.95 -24.03 3.25
N SER A 289 -6.24 -24.41 2.19
CA SER A 289 -6.80 -24.46 0.83
C SER A 289 -6.09 -25.54 -0.02
N TYR A 290 -6.84 -26.12 -0.97
CA TYR A 290 -6.35 -27.24 -1.78
C TYR A 290 -7.00 -27.24 -3.17
N SER A 291 -6.20 -27.45 -4.22
CA SER A 291 -6.67 -27.63 -5.59
C SER A 291 -6.51 -29.10 -5.98
N PHE A 292 -7.62 -29.77 -6.30
CA PHE A 292 -7.64 -31.21 -6.55
C PHE A 292 -7.12 -31.52 -7.96
N LYS A 293 -6.12 -32.40 -8.07
CA LYS A 293 -5.63 -32.89 -9.37
C LYS A 293 -6.71 -33.75 -10.04
N ILE A 294 -7.39 -33.20 -11.04
CA ILE A 294 -8.49 -33.86 -11.76
C ILE A 294 -7.93 -34.96 -12.68
N PRO A 295 -8.41 -36.22 -12.57
CA PRO A 295 -8.07 -37.30 -13.50
C PRO A 295 -8.49 -37.00 -14.95
N ASP A 296 -7.74 -37.52 -15.92
CA ASP A 296 -7.98 -37.22 -17.35
C ASP A 296 -9.39 -37.58 -17.86
N PHE A 297 -10.06 -38.55 -17.26
CA PHE A 297 -11.45 -38.91 -17.61
C PHE A 297 -12.50 -37.90 -17.11
N LEU A 298 -12.18 -37.06 -16.11
CA LEU A 298 -13.05 -35.99 -15.60
C LEU A 298 -12.74 -34.62 -16.22
N LYS A 299 -11.52 -34.39 -16.73
CA LYS A 299 -11.12 -33.14 -17.40
C LYS A 299 -12.06 -32.64 -18.52
N PRO A 300 -12.78 -33.51 -19.29
CA PRO A 300 -13.76 -33.06 -20.28
C PRO A 300 -15.01 -32.40 -19.68
N TYR A 301 -15.27 -32.57 -18.38
CA TYR A 301 -16.47 -32.08 -17.70
C TYR A 301 -16.15 -31.10 -16.57
N ILE A 302 -15.13 -31.39 -15.77
CA ILE A 302 -14.66 -30.57 -14.65
C ILE A 302 -13.26 -30.05 -15.00
N SER A 303 -13.09 -28.73 -15.09
CA SER A 303 -11.82 -28.06 -15.41
C SER A 303 -11.08 -27.56 -14.16
N SER A 304 -11.80 -27.23 -13.08
CA SER A 304 -11.21 -27.01 -11.76
C SER A 304 -12.12 -27.52 -10.64
N LEU A 305 -11.51 -28.12 -9.61
CA LEU A 305 -12.14 -28.50 -8.36
C LEU A 305 -11.23 -28.01 -7.24
N GLU A 306 -11.67 -26.97 -6.54
CA GLU A 306 -10.84 -26.21 -5.62
C GLU A 306 -11.56 -26.02 -4.30
N LEU A 307 -10.91 -26.42 -3.20
CA LEU A 307 -11.28 -26.05 -1.85
C LEU A 307 -10.60 -24.70 -1.57
N SER A 308 -11.21 -23.64 -2.08
CA SER A 308 -10.71 -22.25 -2.09
C SER A 308 -10.26 -21.77 -0.72
N SER A 309 -11.02 -22.11 0.33
CA SER A 309 -10.67 -21.80 1.72
C SER A 309 -11.44 -22.68 2.71
N VAL A 310 -10.75 -23.23 3.71
CA VAL A 310 -11.33 -23.72 4.96
C VAL A 310 -10.71 -22.91 6.08
N ASN A 311 -11.49 -22.00 6.65
CA ASN A 311 -11.08 -21.17 7.78
C ASN A 311 -11.78 -21.66 9.05
N SER A 312 -11.04 -21.74 10.14
CA SER A 312 -11.55 -21.86 11.50
C SER A 312 -10.90 -20.77 12.33
N SER A 313 -11.64 -20.07 13.17
CA SER A 313 -11.06 -19.10 14.08
C SER A 313 -11.74 -19.06 15.45
N LEU A 314 -10.97 -18.67 16.47
CA LEU A 314 -11.46 -18.38 17.81
C LEU A 314 -10.91 -17.01 18.22
N VAL A 315 -11.81 -16.06 18.43
CA VAL A 315 -11.51 -14.69 18.85
C VAL A 315 -11.67 -14.59 20.37
N PHE A 316 -10.69 -14.00 21.02
CA PHE A 316 -10.74 -13.65 22.42
C PHE A 316 -10.78 -12.12 22.58
N SER A 317 -11.65 -11.65 23.47
CA SER A 317 -11.79 -10.25 23.84
C SER A 317 -11.37 -10.04 25.29
N THR A 318 -10.97 -8.83 25.66
CA THR A 318 -10.68 -8.50 27.07
C THR A 318 -11.93 -8.11 27.85
N LYS A 319 -12.05 -8.56 29.11
CA LYS A 319 -13.01 -8.02 30.09
C LYS A 319 -12.30 -7.63 31.40
N THR A 320 -12.88 -6.69 32.14
CA THR A 320 -12.45 -6.28 33.49
C THR A 320 -12.76 -7.35 34.52
N ASN A 321 -11.78 -7.67 35.36
CA ASN A 321 -11.88 -8.61 36.47
C ASN A 321 -12.36 -7.90 37.75
N SER A 322 -13.38 -8.44 38.43
CA SER A 322 -13.96 -7.86 39.66
C SER A 322 -13.09 -8.09 40.91
N LEU A 323 -11.87 -7.54 40.91
CA LEU A 323 -10.91 -7.64 42.00
C LEU A 323 -11.26 -6.68 43.17
N THR A 324 -11.43 -7.22 44.38
CA THR A 324 -11.69 -6.44 45.60
C THR A 324 -10.49 -6.46 46.56
N SER A 325 -10.22 -5.34 47.22
CA SER A 325 -9.05 -5.16 48.11
C SER A 325 -9.21 -3.93 48.99
N THR A 326 -8.55 -3.90 50.15
CA THR A 326 -8.40 -2.72 51.01
C THR A 326 -7.19 -1.84 50.66
N ASP A 327 -6.25 -2.36 49.86
CA ASP A 327 -5.08 -1.63 49.34
C ASP A 327 -5.16 -1.52 47.80
N ASN A 328 -4.52 -0.51 47.21
CA ASN A 328 -4.80 -0.01 45.85
C ASN A 328 -4.29 -0.88 44.68
N TRP A 329 -3.73 -2.05 44.95
CA TRP A 329 -3.12 -2.95 43.95
C TRP A 329 -4.04 -3.38 42.79
N PRO A 330 -5.39 -3.52 42.91
CA PRO A 330 -6.24 -3.89 41.78
C PRO A 330 -6.19 -2.89 40.61
N SER A 331 -5.93 -1.61 40.89
CA SER A 331 -5.79 -0.57 39.86
C SER A 331 -4.49 -0.70 39.05
N TYR A 332 -3.47 -1.35 39.61
CA TYR A 332 -2.11 -1.43 39.05
C TYR A 332 -1.77 -2.82 38.48
N THR A 333 -2.29 -3.90 39.06
CA THR A 333 -2.00 -5.28 38.62
C THR A 333 -2.48 -5.54 37.18
N PRO A 334 -1.74 -6.32 36.37
CA PRO A 334 -2.21 -6.79 35.07
C PRO A 334 -3.51 -7.61 35.16
N GLN A 335 -3.73 -8.32 36.28
CA GLN A 335 -4.89 -9.19 36.54
C GLN A 335 -6.26 -8.49 36.47
N ARG A 336 -6.30 -7.15 36.42
CA ARG A 336 -7.52 -6.35 36.26
C ARG A 336 -8.21 -6.52 34.89
N LEU A 337 -7.50 -7.06 33.89
CA LEU A 337 -8.04 -7.42 32.59
C LEU A 337 -7.66 -8.87 32.26
N PHE A 338 -8.62 -9.64 31.77
CA PHE A 338 -8.43 -11.02 31.32
C PHE A 338 -9.04 -11.24 29.94
N TYR A 339 -8.54 -12.23 29.21
CA TYR A 339 -9.13 -12.66 27.94
C TYR A 339 -10.21 -13.73 28.18
N TYR A 340 -11.32 -13.63 27.45
CA TYR A 340 -12.34 -14.66 27.34
C TYR A 340 -12.64 -14.92 25.86
N PRO A 341 -13.00 -16.16 25.46
CA PRO A 341 -13.38 -16.46 24.08
C PRO A 341 -14.75 -15.80 23.80
N SER A 342 -14.77 -14.84 22.88
CA SER A 342 -15.98 -14.06 22.56
C SER A 342 -16.73 -14.62 21.35
N GLN A 343 -16.00 -15.15 20.36
CA GLN A 343 -16.57 -15.73 19.15
C GLN A 343 -15.73 -16.91 18.66
N VAL A 344 -16.38 -18.04 18.36
CA VAL A 344 -15.79 -19.14 17.58
C VAL A 344 -16.45 -19.19 16.21
N THR A 345 -15.66 -19.39 15.16
CA THR A 345 -16.12 -19.71 13.81
C THR A 345 -15.53 -21.08 13.47
N PRO A 346 -16.22 -22.21 13.78
CA PRO A 346 -15.64 -23.54 13.66
C PRO A 346 -15.29 -23.91 12.22
N PHE A 347 -16.20 -23.59 11.29
CA PHE A 347 -16.02 -23.82 9.87
C PHE A 347 -16.56 -22.66 9.04
N LYS A 348 -15.68 -22.04 8.27
CA LYS A 348 -16.00 -21.16 7.14
C LYS A 348 -15.35 -21.75 5.88
N ILE A 349 -16.14 -22.50 5.13
CA ILE A 349 -15.73 -23.27 3.96
C ILE A 349 -16.20 -22.52 2.71
N SER A 350 -15.32 -22.41 1.72
CA SER A 350 -15.65 -22.00 0.36
C SER A 350 -14.96 -22.97 -0.60
N ALA A 351 -15.75 -23.52 -1.53
CA ALA A 351 -15.25 -24.35 -2.62
C ALA A 351 -15.66 -23.74 -3.96
N LYS A 352 -15.02 -24.20 -5.03
CA LYS A 352 -15.29 -23.82 -6.40
C LYS A 352 -15.16 -25.05 -7.29
N ILE A 353 -16.20 -25.29 -8.07
CA ILE A 353 -16.25 -26.35 -9.08
C ILE A 353 -16.56 -25.67 -10.40
N SER A 354 -15.63 -25.71 -11.36
CA SER A 354 -15.87 -25.15 -12.70
C SER A 354 -15.57 -26.17 -13.79
N GLY A 355 -16.21 -25.99 -14.94
CA GLY A 355 -16.10 -26.92 -16.05
C GLY A 355 -16.64 -26.38 -17.36
N THR A 356 -16.46 -27.18 -18.41
CA THR A 356 -17.00 -26.95 -19.76
C THR A 356 -17.86 -28.16 -20.09
N LEU A 357 -19.16 -27.95 -20.28
CA LEU A 357 -20.11 -29.02 -20.60
C LEU A 357 -20.12 -29.33 -22.11
N VAL A 358 -19.93 -28.30 -22.94
CA VAL A 358 -19.92 -28.41 -24.40
C VAL A 358 -18.87 -27.45 -24.95
N GLN A 359 -17.99 -27.92 -25.83
CA GLN A 359 -17.11 -27.09 -26.64
C GLN A 359 -17.17 -27.52 -28.11
N TYR A 360 -17.40 -26.54 -29.00
CA TYR A 360 -17.38 -26.69 -30.45
C TYR A 360 -16.53 -25.57 -31.08
N PRO A 361 -15.68 -25.85 -32.10
CA PRO A 361 -15.25 -27.18 -32.49
C PRO A 361 -14.58 -27.88 -31.30
N LYS A 362 -14.63 -29.22 -31.25
CA LYS A 362 -13.96 -29.99 -30.20
C LYS A 362 -12.48 -29.62 -30.20
N LYS A 363 -11.92 -29.29 -29.03
CA LYS A 363 -10.50 -28.98 -28.88
C LYS A 363 -9.67 -30.17 -29.35
N SER A 364 -9.04 -30.03 -30.51
CA SER A 364 -8.25 -31.12 -31.11
C SER A 364 -7.13 -31.52 -30.17
N THR A 365 -7.18 -32.74 -29.63
CA THR A 365 -6.00 -33.39 -29.08
C THR A 365 -5.07 -33.62 -30.27
N ALA A 366 -3.93 -32.94 -30.30
CA ALA A 366 -3.06 -32.91 -31.47
C ALA A 366 -2.32 -34.24 -31.67
N SER A 367 -3.03 -35.27 -32.13
CA SER A 367 -2.40 -36.35 -32.90
C SER A 367 -1.78 -35.72 -34.14
N THR A 368 -0.50 -36.00 -34.39
CA THR A 368 0.25 -35.48 -35.55
C THR A 368 -0.37 -35.97 -36.86
N GLN A 369 -1.39 -35.27 -37.35
CA GLN A 369 -1.91 -35.52 -38.68
C GLN A 369 -0.92 -34.96 -39.69
N ASN A 370 -0.30 -35.87 -40.44
CA ASN A 370 0.53 -35.51 -41.58
C ASN A 370 -0.26 -34.56 -42.50
N LYS A 371 0.42 -33.50 -42.94
CA LYS A 371 -0.13 -32.45 -43.77
C LYS A 371 -0.56 -33.02 -45.12
N THR A 372 -1.83 -33.43 -45.25
CA THR A 372 -2.41 -33.91 -46.51
C THR A 372 -2.31 -32.78 -47.54
N VAL A 373 -1.32 -32.89 -48.42
CA VAL A 373 -1.11 -31.96 -49.52
C VAL A 373 -2.32 -32.10 -50.45
N LEU A 374 -3.07 -31.02 -50.62
CA LEU A 374 -4.04 -30.93 -51.72
C LEU A 374 -3.25 -31.02 -53.03
N PRO A 375 -3.54 -31.98 -53.92
CA PRO A 375 -2.96 -31.97 -55.25
C PRO A 375 -3.48 -30.74 -56.02
N PHE A 376 -2.75 -30.37 -57.07
CA PHE A 376 -3.05 -29.26 -58.00
C PHE A 376 -2.85 -27.83 -57.43
N PRO A 377 -1.61 -27.31 -57.44
CA PRO A 377 -1.42 -25.87 -57.58
C PRO A 377 -1.91 -25.42 -58.96
N LEU A 378 -2.73 -24.37 -59.01
CA LEU A 378 -3.16 -23.74 -60.27
C LEU A 378 -2.17 -22.64 -60.67
N THR A 379 -1.23 -22.97 -61.55
CA THR A 379 -0.41 -21.97 -62.27
C THR A 379 -1.20 -21.43 -63.47
N PRO A 380 -1.10 -20.12 -63.78
CA PRO A 380 -1.63 -19.59 -65.03
C PRO A 380 -0.86 -20.16 -66.24
N PRO A 381 -1.49 -20.27 -67.42
CA PRO A 381 -0.82 -20.77 -68.61
C PRO A 381 0.05 -19.68 -69.24
N ASP A 382 1.33 -19.98 -69.44
CA ASP A 382 2.24 -19.21 -70.29
C ASP A 382 2.56 -20.02 -71.56
N LEU A 383 3.02 -19.34 -72.62
CA LEU A 383 3.04 -19.93 -73.96
C LEU A 383 4.20 -20.91 -74.24
N ILE A 384 3.89 -21.82 -75.16
CA ILE A 384 4.73 -22.87 -75.76
C ILE A 384 6.10 -22.33 -76.21
N GLU A 385 7.19 -23.03 -75.84
CA GLU A 385 8.16 -23.66 -76.77
C GLU A 385 9.02 -24.72 -76.01
N PRO A 386 9.79 -25.62 -76.69
CA PRO A 386 9.96 -27.01 -76.22
C PRO A 386 11.41 -27.34 -75.71
N PRO A 387 11.95 -28.58 -75.76
CA PRO A 387 12.22 -29.34 -74.52
C PRO A 387 13.71 -29.79 -74.37
N GLU A 388 13.93 -30.85 -73.59
CA GLU A 388 15.20 -31.56 -73.32
C GLU A 388 16.09 -30.99 -72.20
N GLU A 389 16.78 -31.78 -71.36
CA GLU A 389 16.57 -33.18 -70.94
C GLU A 389 17.18 -33.44 -69.54
N LYS A 390 16.80 -34.58 -68.91
CA LYS A 390 17.58 -35.49 -68.03
C LYS A 390 18.85 -34.97 -67.30
N LYS A 391 19.14 -35.31 -66.04
CA LYS A 391 18.71 -36.45 -65.19
C LYS A 391 19.20 -36.32 -63.73
N ASP A 392 18.78 -37.27 -62.87
CA ASP A 392 19.43 -37.84 -61.66
C ASP A 392 20.46 -37.00 -60.85
N GLY A 393 20.42 -36.92 -59.52
CA GLY A 393 19.60 -37.60 -58.50
C GLY A 393 20.35 -37.68 -57.16
N GLY A 394 19.77 -38.30 -56.12
CA GLY A 394 20.52 -38.70 -54.90
C GLY A 394 20.26 -37.88 -53.61
N THR A 395 19.38 -38.43 -52.76
CA THR A 395 19.28 -38.24 -51.29
C THR A 395 20.45 -38.94 -50.55
N PRO A 396 20.59 -38.92 -49.18
CA PRO A 396 19.83 -38.21 -48.12
C PRO A 396 20.67 -37.57 -46.96
N GLU A 397 19.96 -36.97 -45.99
CA GLU A 397 20.19 -36.98 -44.51
C GLU A 397 21.57 -36.72 -43.85
N LYS A 398 21.59 -35.82 -42.83
CA LYS A 398 21.39 -36.24 -41.42
C LYS A 398 21.15 -35.09 -40.40
N ASN A 399 20.67 -35.50 -39.22
CA ASN A 399 20.54 -34.73 -37.97
C ASN A 399 21.93 -34.28 -37.44
N GLY A 400 22.08 -33.37 -36.47
CA GLY A 400 21.13 -32.64 -35.61
C GLY A 400 21.87 -32.07 -34.38
N GLU A 401 21.15 -31.51 -33.39
CA GLU A 401 21.69 -30.96 -32.11
C GLU A 401 22.62 -29.73 -32.29
N GLU A 402 22.78 -28.77 -31.37
CA GLU A 402 22.03 -28.39 -30.16
C GLU A 402 22.15 -26.86 -29.95
N SER A 403 21.53 -26.29 -28.91
CA SER A 403 21.68 -24.86 -28.53
C SER A 403 22.01 -24.74 -27.05
N PRO A 404 22.83 -23.74 -26.62
CA PRO A 404 22.18 -22.63 -25.91
C PRO A 404 22.87 -21.24 -25.98
N GLY A 405 22.05 -20.20 -26.13
CA GLY A 405 22.13 -18.96 -25.32
C GLY A 405 23.03 -17.79 -25.77
N GLY A 406 22.59 -16.56 -25.48
CA GLY A 406 23.43 -15.35 -25.56
C GLY A 406 22.71 -14.06 -26.03
N SER A 407 22.30 -13.21 -25.08
CA SER A 407 22.12 -11.73 -25.18
C SER A 407 21.79 -11.05 -26.53
N ASN A 408 20.64 -10.37 -26.59
CA ASN A 408 20.41 -9.27 -27.54
C ASN A 408 21.09 -7.97 -27.08
N GLU A 409 21.84 -7.32 -27.97
CA GLU A 409 22.06 -5.86 -27.94
C GLU A 409 21.44 -5.24 -29.20
N GLU A 410 20.61 -4.20 -29.05
CA GLU A 410 20.13 -3.41 -30.19
C GLU A 410 21.11 -2.26 -30.46
N LYS A 411 21.52 -2.10 -31.73
CA LYS A 411 22.12 -0.86 -32.24
C LYS A 411 21.37 -0.37 -33.46
N SER A 412 21.15 0.94 -33.48
CA SER A 412 20.47 1.66 -34.56
C SER A 412 21.48 2.38 -35.45
N ASP A 413 21.37 2.20 -36.76
CA ASP A 413 22.02 3.07 -37.75
C ASP A 413 20.99 4.00 -38.40
N ALA A 414 21.44 5.21 -38.74
CA ALA A 414 20.64 6.22 -39.45
C ALA A 414 21.57 7.17 -40.22
N GLU A 415 21.74 6.92 -41.52
CA GLU A 415 22.48 7.82 -42.41
C GLU A 415 21.62 9.00 -42.90
N LYS A 416 22.29 10.05 -43.39
CA LYS A 416 21.68 11.20 -44.07
C LYS A 416 22.36 11.42 -45.41
N SER A 417 21.56 11.76 -46.42
CA SER A 417 22.05 12.13 -47.75
C SER A 417 21.99 13.65 -48.01
N ALA A 418 22.86 14.12 -48.88
CA ALA A 418 22.85 15.42 -49.56
C ALA A 418 23.30 15.13 -51.03
N VAL A 419 22.55 15.48 -52.09
CA VAL A 419 22.45 16.82 -52.71
C VAL A 419 23.79 17.19 -53.39
N GLU A 420 23.90 17.49 -54.69
CA GLU A 420 22.92 17.96 -55.71
C GLU A 420 23.40 17.73 -57.17
N ASN A 421 22.50 17.75 -58.17
CA ASN A 421 22.51 18.67 -59.35
C ASN A 421 21.72 18.20 -60.61
N GLN A 422 21.01 19.16 -61.22
CA GLN A 422 20.28 19.20 -62.50
C GLN A 422 20.06 20.70 -62.86
N PRO A 423 19.32 21.15 -63.91
CA PRO A 423 18.70 20.50 -65.09
C PRO A 423 19.47 20.94 -66.38
N ALA A 424 18.99 21.32 -67.59
CA ALA A 424 17.73 21.39 -68.39
C ALA A 424 18.17 21.56 -69.88
N GLU A 425 17.39 21.42 -70.97
CA GLU A 425 16.01 20.97 -71.28
C GLU A 425 16.11 20.11 -72.59
N ASN A 426 15.30 20.03 -73.67
CA ASN A 426 14.02 20.54 -74.22
C ASN A 426 13.67 19.60 -75.43
N LYS A 427 12.44 19.31 -75.91
CA LYS A 427 11.02 19.43 -75.45
C LYS A 427 10.17 18.44 -76.30
N ASN A 428 8.84 18.61 -76.34
CA ASN A 428 7.87 17.90 -77.22
C ASN A 428 7.78 16.36 -77.01
N ILE A 429 7.07 15.82 -76.01
CA ILE A 429 5.61 15.83 -75.71
C ILE A 429 4.86 14.63 -76.34
N LEU A 430 4.13 13.91 -75.47
CA LEU A 430 3.21 12.79 -75.74
C LEU A 430 3.85 11.47 -76.22
N GLY A 431 4.64 10.85 -75.34
CA GLY A 431 5.05 9.45 -75.46
C GLY A 431 5.30 8.76 -74.10
N ALA A 432 4.50 7.74 -73.80
CA ALA A 432 4.70 6.61 -72.86
C ALA A 432 5.13 6.80 -71.38
N GLU A 433 5.74 7.90 -70.93
CA GLU A 433 6.14 8.09 -69.51
C GLU A 433 5.26 9.12 -68.80
N GLY A 434 4.26 8.64 -68.05
CA GLY A 434 3.25 9.50 -67.41
C GLY A 434 2.39 8.85 -66.33
N LEU A 435 2.80 7.70 -65.79
CA LEU A 435 2.17 7.06 -64.63
C LEU A 435 3.25 6.68 -63.62
N PRO A 436 3.12 7.04 -62.33
CA PRO A 436 4.02 6.52 -61.31
C PRO A 436 3.84 5.01 -61.19
N ALA A 437 4.93 4.27 -60.96
CA ALA A 437 4.87 2.85 -60.70
C ALA A 437 3.97 2.58 -59.49
N LEU A 438 2.83 1.92 -59.72
CA LEU A 438 1.91 1.51 -58.68
C LEU A 438 2.59 0.46 -57.81
N SER A 439 3.13 0.89 -56.66
CA SER A 439 3.55 0.01 -55.59
C SER A 439 2.47 -1.04 -55.34
N GLU A 440 2.84 -2.32 -55.32
CA GLU A 440 1.89 -3.43 -55.31
C GLU A 440 0.81 -3.23 -54.23
N SER A 441 -0.45 -3.29 -54.66
CA SER A 441 -1.59 -3.18 -53.74
C SER A 441 -1.45 -4.27 -52.68
N PRO A 442 -1.47 -3.93 -51.37
CA PRO A 442 -1.12 -4.87 -50.30
C PRO A 442 -1.96 -6.13 -50.44
N ALA A 443 -1.28 -7.26 -50.66
CA ALA A 443 -1.90 -8.50 -51.15
C ALA A 443 -3.16 -8.81 -50.35
N LYS A 444 -4.33 -8.79 -51.04
CA LYS A 444 -5.65 -8.94 -50.42
C LYS A 444 -5.65 -10.16 -49.52
N SER A 445 -5.63 -9.90 -48.21
CA SER A 445 -5.63 -10.96 -47.21
C SER A 445 -6.93 -11.76 -47.38
N ILE A 446 -6.80 -13.05 -47.67
CA ILE A 446 -7.93 -13.96 -47.69
C ILE A 446 -8.41 -14.06 -46.24
N THR A 447 -9.44 -13.28 -45.90
CA THR A 447 -10.01 -13.20 -44.57
C THR A 447 -10.64 -14.54 -44.22
N ASN A 448 -9.86 -15.38 -43.54
CA ASN A 448 -10.28 -16.72 -43.15
C ASN A 448 -11.47 -16.61 -42.19
N ILE A 449 -12.66 -16.90 -42.69
CA ILE A 449 -13.91 -16.81 -41.95
C ILE A 449 -13.91 -17.90 -40.88
N ALA A 450 -13.53 -17.53 -39.65
CA ALA A 450 -13.56 -18.43 -38.51
C ALA A 450 -14.99 -18.98 -38.33
N GLY A 451 -15.10 -20.31 -38.36
CA GLY A 451 -16.38 -21.02 -38.35
C GLY A 451 -17.16 -20.88 -37.04
N LEU A 452 -18.22 -21.66 -36.91
CA LEU A 452 -19.03 -21.69 -35.68
C LEU A 452 -18.17 -22.13 -34.49
N THR A 453 -18.18 -21.33 -33.42
CA THR A 453 -17.62 -21.65 -32.12
C THR A 453 -18.72 -21.59 -31.06
N TYR A 454 -18.75 -22.56 -30.16
CA TYR A 454 -19.69 -22.64 -29.05
C TYR A 454 -18.98 -23.17 -27.81
N ASN A 455 -19.24 -22.57 -26.65
CA ASN A 455 -18.66 -22.97 -25.37
C ASN A 455 -19.68 -22.74 -24.25
N LEU A 456 -20.13 -23.82 -23.62
CA LEU A 456 -21.00 -23.82 -22.45
C LEU A 456 -20.17 -24.16 -21.22
N THR A 457 -19.89 -23.17 -20.38
CA THR A 457 -19.16 -23.33 -19.12
C THR A 457 -20.09 -23.25 -17.92
N TYR A 458 -19.65 -23.79 -16.78
CA TYR A 458 -20.30 -23.57 -15.48
C TYR A 458 -19.27 -23.26 -14.38
N SER A 459 -19.73 -22.55 -13.34
CA SER A 459 -19.04 -22.38 -12.07
C SER A 459 -20.04 -22.47 -10.93
N LEU A 460 -19.81 -23.41 -10.00
CA LEU A 460 -20.58 -23.65 -8.78
C LEU A 460 -19.67 -23.33 -7.59
N ASN A 461 -20.04 -22.32 -6.80
CA ASN A 461 -19.18 -21.71 -5.79
C ASN A 461 -19.78 -21.83 -4.36
N PRO A 462 -19.95 -23.06 -3.81
CA PRO A 462 -20.62 -23.26 -2.53
C PRO A 462 -19.82 -22.66 -1.36
N GLN A 463 -20.55 -22.01 -0.46
CA GLN A 463 -20.04 -21.40 0.76
C GLN A 463 -20.87 -21.87 1.96
N PHE A 464 -20.19 -22.25 3.03
CA PHE A 464 -20.78 -22.66 4.29
C PHE A 464 -20.07 -21.93 5.43
N THR A 465 -20.82 -21.26 6.31
CA THR A 465 -20.26 -20.55 7.47
C THR A 465 -21.02 -20.94 8.73
N THR A 466 -20.27 -21.24 9.79
CA THR A 466 -20.77 -21.48 11.14
C THR A 466 -20.09 -20.52 12.11
N GLN A 467 -20.85 -19.97 13.05
CA GLN A 467 -20.36 -19.08 14.08
C GLN A 467 -21.12 -19.33 15.39
N ILE A 468 -20.42 -19.17 16.52
CA ILE A 468 -20.92 -19.25 17.88
C ILE A 468 -20.39 -18.03 18.62
N THR A 469 -21.27 -17.32 19.33
CA THR A 469 -20.94 -16.14 20.13
C THR A 469 -21.27 -16.45 21.59
N TYR A 470 -20.41 -16.09 22.54
CA TYR A 470 -20.56 -16.41 23.97
C TYR A 470 -21.06 -15.21 24.77
N ASP A 471 -21.86 -15.43 25.82
CA ASP A 471 -22.28 -14.30 26.66
C ASP A 471 -21.10 -13.74 27.46
N ALA A 472 -20.92 -12.43 27.34
CA ALA A 472 -19.92 -11.67 28.05
C ALA A 472 -20.52 -10.81 29.17
N ALA A 473 -21.84 -10.67 29.28
CA ALA A 473 -22.47 -9.74 30.22
C ALA A 473 -22.25 -10.18 31.67
N SER A 474 -22.59 -11.44 31.97
CA SER A 474 -22.56 -12.04 33.32
C SER A 474 -21.16 -12.37 33.87
N LEU A 475 -20.14 -12.42 33.00
CA LEU A 475 -18.80 -12.93 33.33
C LEU A 475 -17.95 -11.97 34.19
N GLU A 476 -17.98 -12.08 35.51
CA GLU A 476 -17.21 -11.18 36.42
C GLU A 476 -15.70 -11.49 36.53
N SER A 477 -15.32 -12.74 36.26
CA SER A 477 -14.01 -13.30 36.57
C SER A 477 -13.69 -14.48 35.64
N PRO A 478 -12.41 -14.79 35.34
CA PRO A 478 -12.04 -15.86 34.41
C PRO A 478 -12.67 -17.22 34.73
N ASP A 479 -12.67 -17.59 36.01
CA ASP A 479 -13.09 -18.92 36.50
C ASP A 479 -14.60 -19.16 36.45
N LYS A 480 -15.39 -18.13 36.06
CA LYS A 480 -16.84 -18.23 35.83
C LYS A 480 -17.19 -18.41 34.34
N PHE A 481 -16.20 -18.56 33.46
CA PHE A 481 -16.47 -18.80 32.04
C PHE A 481 -16.97 -20.23 31.79
N ASP A 482 -18.10 -20.34 31.08
CA ASP A 482 -18.70 -21.61 30.70
C ASP A 482 -18.91 -21.70 29.18
N TRP A 483 -18.35 -22.74 28.56
CA TRP A 483 -18.52 -23.06 27.15
C TRP A 483 -19.96 -23.49 26.78
N SER A 484 -20.83 -23.74 27.75
CA SER A 484 -22.28 -23.90 27.51
C SER A 484 -23.02 -22.57 27.39
N SER A 485 -22.43 -21.43 27.81
CA SER A 485 -23.09 -20.12 27.84
C SER A 485 -23.04 -19.41 26.48
N ILE A 486 -23.72 -20.00 25.51
CA ILE A 486 -23.82 -19.49 24.14
C ILE A 486 -24.84 -18.34 24.11
N GLN A 487 -24.40 -17.16 23.66
CA GLN A 487 -25.28 -16.02 23.40
C GLN A 487 -26.10 -16.25 22.13
N SER A 488 -25.44 -16.75 21.08
CA SER A 488 -26.07 -17.10 19.81
C SER A 488 -25.22 -18.08 19.01
N SER A 489 -25.88 -18.85 18.14
CA SER A 489 -25.21 -19.56 17.04
C SER A 489 -25.78 -19.09 15.71
N TYR A 490 -24.96 -19.14 14.66
CA TYR A 490 -25.29 -18.69 13.31
C TYR A 490 -24.79 -19.71 12.28
N LEU A 491 -25.63 -19.99 11.30
CA LEU A 491 -25.34 -20.86 10.17
C LEU A 491 -25.78 -20.19 8.87
N GLN A 492 -24.89 -20.18 7.87
CA GLN A 492 -25.21 -19.69 6.52
C GLN A 492 -24.72 -20.69 5.47
N PHE A 493 -25.57 -20.98 4.50
CA PHE A 493 -25.24 -21.72 3.29
C PHE A 493 -25.59 -20.89 2.06
N LYS A 494 -24.68 -20.86 1.07
CA LYS A 494 -24.89 -20.21 -0.22
C LYS A 494 -24.33 -21.11 -1.32
N ALA A 495 -25.00 -21.21 -2.47
CA ALA A 495 -24.46 -21.94 -3.61
C ALA A 495 -24.64 -21.21 -4.97
N PRO A 496 -24.05 -20.00 -5.13
CA PRO A 496 -24.00 -19.31 -6.41
C PRO A 496 -23.52 -20.24 -7.52
N THR A 497 -24.36 -20.41 -8.53
CA THR A 497 -24.13 -21.28 -9.68
C THR A 497 -24.35 -20.45 -10.93
N VAL A 498 -23.33 -20.35 -11.78
CA VAL A 498 -23.39 -19.59 -13.04
C VAL A 498 -23.12 -20.54 -14.20
N PHE A 499 -24.03 -20.57 -15.16
CA PHE A 499 -23.81 -21.19 -16.48
C PHE A 499 -23.61 -20.08 -17.51
N THR A 500 -22.59 -20.18 -18.34
CA THR A 500 -22.30 -19.20 -19.39
C THR A 500 -22.20 -19.90 -20.73
N SER A 501 -23.15 -19.59 -21.61
CA SER A 501 -23.30 -20.11 -22.95
C SER A 501 -22.81 -19.06 -23.95
N THR A 502 -21.60 -19.25 -24.47
CA THR A 502 -20.99 -18.37 -25.48
C THR A 502 -21.05 -18.99 -26.86
N LEU A 503 -21.53 -18.23 -27.84
CA LEU A 503 -21.58 -18.57 -29.26
C LEU A 503 -20.86 -17.46 -30.04
N SER A 504 -19.98 -17.80 -30.98
CA SER A 504 -19.44 -16.84 -31.95
C SER A 504 -19.27 -17.50 -33.32
N TYR A 505 -19.67 -16.78 -34.37
CA TYR A 505 -19.63 -17.22 -35.76
C TYR A 505 -19.03 -16.12 -36.63
N GLY A 506 -18.26 -16.50 -37.65
CA GLY A 506 -17.65 -15.56 -38.60
C GLY A 506 -16.70 -14.58 -37.91
N GLY A 507 -15.86 -15.05 -36.97
CA GLY A 507 -14.93 -14.19 -36.25
C GLY A 507 -15.59 -13.10 -35.39
N SER A 508 -16.80 -13.35 -34.88
CA SER A 508 -17.70 -12.37 -34.22
C SER A 508 -18.52 -11.49 -35.16
N PHE A 509 -18.75 -11.92 -36.41
CA PHE A 509 -19.87 -11.45 -37.25
C PHE A 509 -21.21 -11.58 -36.50
N LEU A 510 -21.38 -12.71 -35.80
CA LEU A 510 -22.47 -12.97 -34.86
C LEU A 510 -21.84 -13.48 -33.57
N SER A 511 -22.19 -12.88 -32.43
CA SER A 511 -21.80 -13.36 -31.11
C SER A 511 -22.99 -13.30 -30.16
N MET A 512 -23.14 -14.30 -29.29
CA MET A 512 -24.21 -14.39 -28.30
C MET A 512 -23.63 -14.93 -27.00
N THR A 513 -23.85 -14.22 -25.90
CA THR A 513 -23.44 -14.64 -24.55
C THR A 513 -24.66 -14.66 -23.65
N ASN A 514 -25.11 -15.84 -23.27
CA ASN A 514 -26.25 -16.04 -22.38
C ASN A 514 -25.73 -16.57 -21.04
N THR A 515 -26.15 -15.97 -19.94
CA THR A 515 -25.63 -16.25 -18.60
C THR A 515 -26.78 -16.46 -17.63
N LEU A 516 -26.94 -17.71 -17.19
CA LEU A 516 -27.89 -18.12 -16.17
C LEU A 516 -27.20 -18.12 -14.81
N SER A 517 -27.54 -17.18 -13.93
CA SER A 517 -27.20 -17.25 -12.51
C SER A 517 -28.32 -17.90 -11.71
N LEU A 518 -27.95 -18.74 -10.75
CA LEU A 518 -28.79 -19.32 -9.72
C LEU A 518 -28.10 -19.02 -8.39
N ASP A 519 -28.68 -18.13 -7.61
CA ASP A 519 -28.11 -17.57 -6.39
C ASP A 519 -29.01 -17.91 -5.18
N PRO A 520 -28.92 -19.15 -4.66
CA PRO A 520 -29.56 -19.55 -3.41
C PRO A 520 -28.70 -19.15 -2.21
N ALA A 521 -29.34 -18.52 -1.23
CA ALA A 521 -28.80 -18.20 0.08
C ALA A 521 -29.80 -18.61 1.15
N VAL A 522 -29.33 -19.29 2.19
CA VAL A 522 -30.10 -19.61 3.40
C VAL A 522 -29.25 -19.27 4.61
N GLN A 523 -29.86 -18.66 5.63
CA GLN A 523 -29.22 -18.51 6.93
C GLN A 523 -30.21 -18.69 8.07
N SER A 524 -29.70 -19.03 9.24
CA SER A 524 -30.47 -19.13 10.48
C SER A 524 -29.58 -18.90 11.70
N HIS A 525 -30.20 -18.50 12.80
CA HIS A 525 -29.63 -18.58 14.14
C HIS A 525 -30.31 -19.69 14.94
N PRO A 526 -29.73 -20.91 15.02
CA PRO A 526 -30.35 -22.03 15.74
C PRO A 526 -30.45 -21.82 17.26
N ASN A 527 -29.50 -21.09 17.85
CA ASN A 527 -29.54 -20.64 19.23
C ASN A 527 -29.63 -19.11 19.28
N THR A 528 -30.53 -18.58 20.12
CA THR A 528 -30.75 -17.15 20.33
C THR A 528 -30.90 -16.83 21.83
N ASP A 529 -30.31 -17.62 22.72
CA ASP A 529 -30.66 -17.64 24.15
C ASP A 529 -30.14 -16.39 24.90
N GLY A 530 -29.06 -15.79 24.41
CA GLY A 530 -28.54 -14.50 24.88
C GLY A 530 -29.20 -13.26 24.27
N TYR A 531 -30.35 -13.42 23.61
CA TYR A 531 -31.21 -12.34 23.14
C TYR A 531 -32.51 -12.28 23.95
N THR A 532 -33.04 -11.07 24.18
CA THR A 532 -34.42 -10.92 24.69
C THR A 532 -35.41 -11.48 23.67
N ALA A 533 -36.59 -11.95 24.10
CA ALA A 533 -37.59 -12.53 23.19
C ALA A 533 -37.90 -11.63 21.97
N SER A 534 -37.98 -10.31 22.16
CA SER A 534 -38.20 -9.33 21.07
C SER A 534 -36.99 -9.19 20.13
N SER A 535 -35.76 -9.25 20.63
CA SER A 535 -34.57 -9.24 19.77
C SER A 535 -34.35 -10.59 19.07
N ALA A 536 -34.63 -11.72 19.71
CA ALA A 536 -34.62 -13.04 19.09
C ALA A 536 -35.61 -13.15 17.91
N LEU A 537 -36.83 -12.61 18.05
CA LEU A 537 -37.80 -12.51 16.94
C LEU A 537 -37.29 -11.60 15.82
N THR A 538 -36.60 -10.51 16.16
CA THR A 538 -35.98 -9.61 15.16
C THR A 538 -34.86 -10.30 14.38
N VAL A 539 -34.01 -11.08 15.05
CA VAL A 539 -32.96 -11.91 14.42
C VAL A 539 -33.59 -12.94 13.48
N LYS A 540 -34.59 -13.71 13.94
CA LYS A 540 -35.32 -14.68 13.10
C LYS A 540 -35.98 -14.04 11.87
N LYS A 541 -36.58 -12.85 12.02
CA LYS A 541 -37.12 -12.09 10.87
C LYS A 541 -36.02 -11.67 9.89
N SER A 542 -34.82 -11.31 10.37
CA SER A 542 -33.68 -11.01 9.51
C SER A 542 -33.18 -12.23 8.74
N ASP A 543 -33.18 -13.42 9.36
CA ASP A 543 -32.77 -14.68 8.73
C ASP A 543 -33.70 -15.11 7.59
N TYR A 544 -35.02 -15.04 7.81
CA TYR A 544 -36.00 -15.33 6.77
C TYR A 544 -35.99 -14.30 5.63
N THR A 545 -35.64 -13.04 5.93
CA THR A 545 -35.50 -11.95 4.94
C THR A 545 -34.22 -12.11 4.11
N ALA A 546 -33.12 -12.57 4.70
CA ALA A 546 -31.87 -12.86 4.01
C ALA A 546 -31.92 -14.18 3.21
N SER A 547 -32.68 -15.16 3.69
CA SER A 547 -32.89 -16.44 3.02
C SER A 547 -33.71 -16.24 1.73
N SER A 548 -33.07 -16.48 0.60
CA SER A 548 -33.60 -16.13 -0.71
C SER A 548 -33.05 -17.02 -1.83
N ILE A 549 -33.84 -17.18 -2.89
CA ILE A 549 -33.44 -17.80 -4.15
C ILE A 549 -33.72 -16.80 -5.27
N THR A 550 -32.69 -16.45 -6.03
CA THR A 550 -32.81 -15.66 -7.26
C THR A 550 -32.27 -16.47 -8.43
N ILE A 551 -32.98 -16.44 -9.56
CA ILE A 551 -32.51 -16.97 -10.85
C ILE A 551 -32.53 -15.81 -11.84
N THR A 552 -31.38 -15.49 -12.44
CA THR A 552 -31.24 -14.38 -13.39
C THR A 552 -30.66 -14.88 -14.71
N GLU A 553 -31.39 -14.69 -15.81
CA GLU A 553 -30.89 -14.92 -17.17
C GLU A 553 -30.45 -13.59 -17.79
N SER A 554 -29.21 -13.50 -18.24
CA SER A 554 -28.68 -12.31 -18.92
C SER A 554 -28.12 -12.66 -20.29
N ASN A 555 -28.74 -12.13 -21.35
CA ASN A 555 -28.37 -12.37 -22.74
C ASN A 555 -27.74 -11.11 -23.34
N ALA A 556 -26.62 -11.26 -24.03
CA ALA A 556 -25.98 -10.23 -24.84
C ALA A 556 -25.74 -10.79 -26.25
N LEU A 557 -26.54 -10.33 -27.22
CA LEU A 557 -26.48 -10.71 -28.63
C LEU A 557 -25.88 -9.54 -29.42
N SER A 558 -24.82 -9.77 -30.19
CA SER A 558 -24.19 -8.76 -31.05
C SER A 558 -23.98 -9.26 -32.47
N VAL A 559 -24.28 -8.42 -33.46
CA VAL A 559 -24.15 -8.70 -34.90
C VAL A 559 -23.32 -7.59 -35.54
N LYS A 560 -22.12 -7.93 -36.04
CA LYS A 560 -21.18 -7.04 -36.72
C LYS A 560 -21.12 -7.40 -38.22
N PRO A 561 -22.04 -6.88 -39.07
CA PRO A 561 -22.13 -7.29 -40.47
C PRO A 561 -20.89 -6.95 -41.30
N PHE A 562 -20.09 -5.97 -40.89
CA PHE A 562 -18.91 -5.49 -41.60
C PHE A 562 -17.57 -5.95 -41.01
N ILE A 563 -17.57 -6.97 -40.13
CA ILE A 563 -16.39 -7.46 -39.38
C ILE A 563 -15.15 -7.75 -40.25
N PHE A 564 -15.34 -8.14 -41.51
CA PHE A 564 -14.27 -8.44 -42.48
C PHE A 564 -13.74 -7.23 -43.27
N THR A 565 -14.16 -6.01 -42.92
CA THR A 565 -13.67 -4.77 -43.52
C THR A 565 -12.90 -3.97 -42.47
N ASP A 566 -11.61 -3.67 -42.71
CA ASP A 566 -10.75 -3.09 -41.68
C ASP A 566 -11.27 -1.79 -41.07
N VAL A 567 -11.95 -0.98 -41.89
CA VAL A 567 -12.55 0.30 -41.50
C VAL A 567 -13.84 0.11 -40.70
N LEU A 568 -14.81 -0.67 -41.21
CA LEU A 568 -16.15 -0.75 -40.62
C LEU A 568 -16.35 -1.95 -39.67
N LYS A 569 -15.31 -2.73 -39.35
CA LYS A 569 -15.38 -3.96 -38.55
C LYS A 569 -16.10 -3.86 -37.20
N ASP A 570 -16.13 -2.67 -36.59
CA ASP A 570 -16.79 -2.43 -35.30
C ASP A 570 -18.22 -1.88 -35.42
N THR A 571 -18.70 -1.68 -36.65
CA THR A 571 -20.12 -1.42 -36.93
C THR A 571 -20.96 -2.67 -36.66
N GLY A 572 -22.00 -2.53 -35.85
CA GLY A 572 -22.90 -3.62 -35.49
C GLY A 572 -24.07 -3.23 -34.59
N LEU A 573 -25.00 -4.17 -34.42
CA LEU A 573 -26.18 -4.06 -33.55
C LEU A 573 -26.00 -4.97 -32.34
N THR A 574 -26.23 -4.47 -31.13
CA THR A 574 -26.14 -5.24 -29.88
C THR A 574 -27.44 -5.14 -29.10
N TRP A 575 -28.05 -6.27 -28.75
CA TRP A 575 -29.24 -6.39 -27.92
C TRP A 575 -28.86 -7.04 -26.58
N ASN A 576 -29.26 -6.41 -25.47
CA ASN A 576 -28.98 -6.89 -24.13
C ASN A 576 -30.29 -7.06 -23.34
N THR A 577 -30.43 -8.18 -22.63
CA THR A 577 -31.49 -8.42 -21.65
C THR A 577 -30.90 -8.94 -20.34
N SER A 578 -31.54 -8.63 -19.22
CA SER A 578 -31.30 -9.28 -17.93
C SER A 578 -32.63 -9.42 -17.20
N ALA A 579 -33.05 -10.67 -16.99
CA ALA A 579 -34.37 -11.07 -16.54
C ALA A 579 -34.26 -11.97 -15.31
N LYS A 580 -34.90 -11.58 -14.21
CA LYS A 580 -35.09 -12.45 -13.04
C LYS A 580 -36.21 -13.43 -13.36
N LEU A 581 -35.83 -14.67 -13.67
CA LEU A 581 -36.74 -15.76 -13.99
C LEU A 581 -37.51 -16.24 -12.76
N LEU A 582 -36.87 -16.16 -11.59
CA LEU A 582 -37.45 -16.45 -10.28
C LEU A 582 -36.80 -15.53 -9.24
N ARG A 583 -37.61 -14.98 -8.32
CA ARG A 583 -37.13 -14.29 -7.12
C ARG A 583 -38.08 -14.54 -5.95
N THR A 584 -37.52 -14.95 -4.81
CA THR A 584 -38.26 -15.06 -3.54
C THR A 584 -38.31 -13.71 -2.81
N LYS A 585 -39.44 -13.37 -2.20
CA LYS A 585 -39.56 -12.25 -1.26
C LYS A 585 -40.23 -12.73 0.02
N PHE A 586 -39.59 -12.51 1.17
CA PHE A 586 -40.22 -12.73 2.46
C PHE A 586 -41.32 -11.68 2.70
N LEU A 587 -42.51 -12.13 3.12
CA LEU A 587 -43.67 -11.27 3.43
C LEU A 587 -44.17 -11.45 4.87
N GLY A 588 -43.94 -12.62 5.47
CA GLY A 588 -44.46 -12.96 6.80
C GLY A 588 -43.71 -12.36 7.98
N ASP A 589 -43.87 -13.01 9.12
CA ASP A 589 -43.27 -12.64 10.41
C ASP A 589 -42.47 -13.80 11.02
N ALA A 590 -41.76 -13.52 12.12
CA ALA A 590 -40.83 -14.49 12.74
C ALA A 590 -41.51 -15.79 13.24
N GLU A 591 -42.82 -15.75 13.50
CA GLU A 591 -43.64 -16.89 13.94
C GLU A 591 -44.41 -17.55 12.78
N ASN A 592 -44.80 -16.78 11.77
CA ASN A 592 -45.54 -17.22 10.59
C ASN A 592 -44.74 -16.86 9.33
N PRO A 593 -43.74 -17.68 8.94
CA PRO A 593 -42.84 -17.36 7.85
C PRO A 593 -43.48 -17.66 6.49
N GLU A 594 -43.66 -16.62 5.67
CA GLU A 594 -44.23 -16.71 4.32
C GLU A 594 -43.29 -16.10 3.27
N TRP A 595 -43.05 -16.84 2.18
CA TRP A 595 -42.26 -16.39 1.03
C TRP A 595 -43.11 -16.37 -0.25
N GLN A 596 -43.20 -15.20 -0.88
CA GLN A 596 -43.77 -15.04 -2.20
C GLN A 596 -42.72 -15.43 -3.27
N TYR A 597 -43.05 -16.42 -4.09
CA TYR A 597 -42.27 -16.79 -5.27
C TYR A 597 -42.78 -15.98 -6.47
N MET A 598 -42.01 -14.98 -6.91
CA MET A 598 -42.28 -14.23 -8.12
C MET A 598 -41.51 -14.83 -9.30
N GLY A 599 -42.22 -15.38 -10.28
CA GLY A 599 -41.64 -15.80 -11.55
C GLY A 599 -41.35 -14.63 -12.50
N LEU A 600 -40.95 -14.94 -13.73
CA LEU A 600 -40.76 -13.95 -14.79
C LEU A 600 -42.07 -13.24 -15.12
N ASP A 601 -42.07 -11.92 -14.95
CA ASP A 601 -43.11 -11.02 -15.44
C ASP A 601 -42.47 -10.05 -16.44
N VAL A 602 -42.76 -10.24 -17.73
CA VAL A 602 -42.21 -9.43 -18.83
C VAL A 602 -42.80 -8.00 -18.85
N THR A 603 -43.84 -7.72 -18.06
CA THR A 603 -44.45 -6.39 -17.90
C THR A 603 -43.89 -5.61 -16.72
N ASN A 604 -43.07 -6.25 -15.86
CA ASN A 604 -42.57 -5.65 -14.62
C ASN A 604 -41.07 -5.27 -14.71
N PRO A 605 -40.70 -3.99 -14.51
CA PRO A 605 -39.31 -3.53 -14.57
C PRO A 605 -38.42 -4.05 -13.42
N GLU A 606 -38.98 -4.57 -12.32
CA GLU A 606 -38.19 -5.28 -11.30
C GLU A 606 -37.78 -6.70 -11.73
N SER A 607 -38.52 -7.28 -12.67
CA SER A 607 -38.31 -8.62 -13.20
C SER A 607 -37.42 -8.58 -14.45
N LEU A 608 -37.76 -7.80 -15.49
CA LEU A 608 -36.84 -7.54 -16.61
C LEU A 608 -35.97 -6.32 -16.32
N THR A 609 -34.96 -6.50 -15.46
CA THR A 609 -34.13 -5.41 -14.91
C THR A 609 -33.27 -4.65 -15.91
N SER A 610 -32.96 -5.24 -17.07
CA SER A 610 -32.44 -4.49 -18.20
C SER A 610 -32.98 -5.03 -19.51
N HIS A 611 -33.31 -4.13 -20.43
CA HIS A 611 -33.67 -4.46 -21.80
C HIS A 611 -33.25 -3.28 -22.69
N SER A 612 -32.22 -3.47 -23.51
CA SER A 612 -31.67 -2.40 -24.36
C SER A 612 -31.21 -2.90 -25.72
N LEU A 613 -31.23 -1.98 -26.68
CA LEU A 613 -30.76 -2.18 -28.05
C LEU A 613 -29.83 -1.03 -28.43
N SER A 614 -28.60 -1.37 -28.84
CA SER A 614 -27.53 -0.43 -29.17
C SER A 614 -27.04 -0.67 -30.59
N ALA A 615 -27.34 0.25 -31.51
CA ALA A 615 -26.72 0.29 -32.84
C ALA A 615 -25.44 1.11 -32.76
N THR A 616 -24.31 0.52 -33.15
CA THR A 616 -23.01 1.22 -33.23
C THR A 616 -22.57 1.26 -34.69
N LEU A 617 -22.33 2.46 -35.20
CA LEU A 617 -21.72 2.74 -36.49
C LEU A 617 -20.28 3.20 -36.20
N SER A 618 -19.28 2.43 -36.60
CA SER A 618 -17.87 2.69 -36.30
C SER A 618 -17.00 2.56 -37.55
N ALA A 619 -16.19 3.59 -37.82
CA ALA A 619 -15.25 3.69 -38.93
C ALA A 619 -13.84 4.01 -38.38
N ASN A 620 -12.91 3.09 -38.56
CA ASN A 620 -11.58 3.10 -37.93
C ASN A 620 -10.47 3.08 -39.00
N GLU A 621 -9.76 4.19 -39.19
CA GLU A 621 -8.70 4.29 -40.19
C GLU A 621 -7.32 4.22 -39.51
N GLY A 622 -6.64 3.08 -39.69
CA GLY A 622 -5.35 2.79 -39.07
C GLY A 622 -5.41 2.70 -37.54
N LYS A 623 -4.47 3.34 -36.86
CA LYS A 623 -4.37 3.37 -35.38
C LYS A 623 -4.80 4.70 -34.74
N SER A 624 -4.99 5.75 -35.55
CA SER A 624 -5.02 7.14 -35.06
C SER A 624 -6.29 7.91 -35.44
N PHE A 625 -7.21 7.28 -36.17
CA PHE A 625 -8.47 7.87 -36.58
C PHE A 625 -9.62 6.89 -36.32
N SER A 626 -10.66 7.34 -35.62
CA SER A 626 -11.81 6.52 -35.26
C SER A 626 -13.05 7.40 -35.09
N GLN A 627 -14.09 7.13 -35.86
CA GLN A 627 -15.40 7.74 -35.71
C GLN A 627 -16.37 6.66 -35.22
N THR A 628 -17.10 6.92 -34.13
CA THR A 628 -18.06 5.96 -33.58
C THR A 628 -19.33 6.67 -33.13
N LEU A 629 -20.47 6.34 -33.74
CA LEU A 629 -21.80 6.76 -33.34
C LEU A 629 -22.54 5.55 -32.75
N THR A 630 -22.76 5.56 -31.43
CA THR A 630 -23.57 4.57 -30.72
C THR A 630 -24.92 5.16 -30.36
N LEU A 631 -26.00 4.65 -30.97
CA LEU A 631 -27.39 4.94 -30.64
C LEU A 631 -27.93 3.82 -29.76
N THR A 632 -28.38 4.13 -28.54
CA THR A 632 -28.92 3.15 -27.58
C THR A 632 -30.34 3.51 -27.15
N THR A 633 -31.22 2.52 -27.13
CA THR A 633 -32.57 2.63 -26.58
C THR A 633 -32.82 1.60 -25.48
N THR A 634 -33.63 1.94 -24.48
CA THR A 634 -34.23 0.95 -23.56
C THR A 634 -35.63 0.57 -24.01
N LEU A 635 -35.92 -0.72 -23.96
CA LEU A 635 -37.17 -1.33 -24.43
C LEU A 635 -38.06 -1.71 -23.22
N PRO A 636 -39.39 -1.83 -23.41
CA PRO A 636 -40.31 -2.20 -22.33
C PRO A 636 -39.93 -3.52 -21.62
N PRO A 637 -40.23 -3.69 -20.32
CA PRO A 637 -41.04 -2.82 -19.46
C PRO A 637 -40.21 -1.74 -18.73
N GLN A 638 -38.90 -1.67 -18.98
CA GLN A 638 -38.11 -0.54 -18.51
C GLN A 638 -38.68 0.78 -19.05
N ASN A 639 -38.50 1.86 -18.30
CA ASN A 639 -38.89 3.17 -18.78
C ASN A 639 -38.16 3.46 -20.11
N SER A 640 -38.91 3.95 -21.08
CA SER A 640 -38.44 4.20 -22.44
C SER A 640 -37.31 5.23 -22.43
N SER A 641 -36.17 4.98 -23.07
CA SER A 641 -35.11 5.97 -23.23
C SER A 641 -34.41 5.82 -24.57
N TYR A 642 -33.82 6.91 -25.03
CA TYR A 642 -33.06 7.01 -26.28
C TYR A 642 -31.85 7.89 -26.00
N SER A 643 -30.65 7.43 -26.34
CA SER A 643 -29.41 8.19 -26.21
C SER A 643 -28.50 7.97 -27.41
N GLY A 644 -27.80 9.02 -27.81
CA GLY A 644 -26.78 8.98 -28.85
C GLY A 644 -25.44 9.41 -28.26
N VAL A 645 -24.40 8.65 -28.54
CA VAL A 645 -23.00 9.00 -28.22
C VAL A 645 -22.22 9.02 -29.53
N LEU A 646 -21.86 10.22 -29.99
CA LEU A 646 -20.90 10.41 -31.06
C LEU A 646 -19.52 10.60 -30.45
N LYS A 647 -18.53 9.81 -30.87
CA LYS A 647 -17.12 9.94 -30.50
C LYS A 647 -16.29 10.07 -31.78
N LEU A 648 -15.44 11.10 -31.84
CA LEU A 648 -14.54 11.36 -32.95
C LEU A 648 -13.11 11.42 -32.42
N VAL A 649 -12.23 10.57 -32.92
CA VAL A 649 -10.81 10.50 -32.55
C VAL A 649 -9.98 10.78 -33.79
N PHE A 650 -9.09 11.75 -33.65
CA PHE A 650 -8.07 12.17 -34.60
C PHE A 650 -6.69 12.05 -33.88
N PRO A 651 -5.55 12.08 -34.60
CA PRO A 651 -4.24 11.77 -34.01
C PRO A 651 -3.82 12.59 -32.78
N TYR A 652 -4.36 13.81 -32.64
CA TYR A 652 -4.09 14.72 -31.52
C TYR A 652 -5.35 15.20 -30.79
N VAL A 653 -6.54 14.82 -31.24
CA VAL A 653 -7.82 15.40 -30.78
C VAL A 653 -8.86 14.30 -30.63
N SER A 654 -9.49 14.20 -29.46
CA SER A 654 -10.66 13.34 -29.24
C SER A 654 -11.82 14.18 -28.76
N THR A 655 -12.95 14.16 -29.47
CA THR A 655 -14.20 14.78 -29.02
C THR A 655 -15.27 13.70 -28.80
N SER A 656 -16.21 13.99 -27.91
CA SER A 656 -17.43 13.19 -27.78
C SER A 656 -18.63 14.05 -27.37
N PHE A 657 -19.78 13.69 -27.92
CA PHE A 657 -21.06 14.33 -27.68
C PHE A 657 -22.07 13.25 -27.28
N GLN A 658 -22.61 13.34 -26.07
CA GLN A 658 -23.69 12.51 -25.57
C GLN A 658 -24.97 13.35 -25.45
N ALA A 659 -26.05 12.89 -26.07
CA ALA A 659 -27.40 13.42 -25.91
C ALA A 659 -28.37 12.28 -25.55
N GLY A 660 -29.48 12.59 -24.89
CA GLY A 660 -30.51 11.59 -24.63
C GLY A 660 -31.82 12.16 -24.11
N VAL A 661 -32.85 11.32 -24.12
CA VAL A 661 -34.17 11.55 -23.53
C VAL A 661 -34.65 10.28 -22.83
N LYS A 662 -35.28 10.43 -21.68
CA LYS A 662 -35.83 9.32 -20.89
C LYS A 662 -37.25 9.59 -20.42
N GLU A 663 -38.01 8.53 -20.27
CA GLU A 663 -39.34 8.54 -19.70
C GLU A 663 -39.26 8.46 -18.17
N VAL A 664 -39.93 9.37 -17.48
CA VAL A 664 -40.04 9.42 -16.02
C VAL A 664 -41.53 9.39 -15.66
N LYS A 665 -41.89 8.63 -14.62
CA LYS A 665 -43.25 8.62 -14.07
C LYS A 665 -43.28 9.59 -12.90
N ASN A 666 -44.16 10.59 -12.97
CA ASN A 666 -44.40 11.50 -11.84
C ASN A 666 -45.13 10.77 -10.70
N SER A 667 -45.17 11.35 -9.51
CA SER A 667 -45.90 10.80 -8.34
C SER A 667 -47.38 10.52 -8.58
N SER A 668 -47.99 11.16 -9.59
CA SER A 668 -49.37 10.94 -10.05
C SER A 668 -49.51 9.86 -11.13
N GLY A 669 -48.45 9.07 -11.39
CA GLY A 669 -48.42 8.00 -12.41
C GLY A 669 -48.27 8.48 -13.86
N THR A 670 -48.37 9.79 -14.13
CA THR A 670 -48.26 10.35 -15.49
C THR A 670 -46.84 10.24 -16.05
N LYS A 671 -46.74 9.80 -17.31
CA LYS A 671 -45.50 9.70 -18.08
C LYS A 671 -45.06 11.10 -18.54
N LYS A 672 -43.86 11.54 -18.14
CA LYS A 672 -43.18 12.75 -18.63
C LYS A 672 -41.88 12.34 -19.32
N TRP A 673 -41.63 12.86 -20.51
CA TRP A 673 -40.29 12.79 -21.11
C TRP A 673 -39.41 13.88 -20.50
N THR A 674 -38.26 13.52 -19.95
CA THR A 674 -37.21 14.45 -19.54
C THR A 674 -35.96 14.20 -20.37
N PRO A 675 -35.35 15.25 -20.95
CA PRO A 675 -34.06 15.10 -21.59
C PRO A 675 -32.99 14.77 -20.54
N ASP A 676 -32.00 13.98 -20.93
CA ASP A 676 -30.78 13.82 -20.14
C ASP A 676 -29.87 15.05 -20.32
N LEU A 677 -28.92 15.21 -19.39
CA LEU A 677 -27.82 16.16 -19.56
C LEU A 677 -27.10 15.86 -20.87
N PHE A 678 -27.08 16.85 -21.77
CA PHE A 678 -26.17 16.83 -22.89
C PHE A 678 -24.75 17.00 -22.37
N LYS A 679 -23.84 16.11 -22.77
CA LYS A 679 -22.44 16.14 -22.35
C LYS A 679 -21.56 16.25 -23.58
N GLN A 680 -20.79 17.32 -23.65
CA GLN A 680 -19.68 17.48 -24.57
C GLN A 680 -18.39 17.26 -23.80
N SER A 681 -17.42 16.61 -24.43
CA SER A 681 -16.03 16.72 -24.00
C SER A 681 -15.09 16.76 -25.20
N ALA A 682 -14.02 17.53 -25.06
CA ALA A 682 -12.92 17.57 -26.01
C ALA A 682 -11.60 17.35 -25.27
N SER A 683 -10.66 16.66 -25.90
CA SER A 683 -9.30 16.48 -25.41
C SER A 683 -8.33 16.68 -26.54
N VAL A 684 -7.30 17.49 -26.32
CA VAL A 684 -6.22 17.76 -27.27
C VAL A 684 -4.91 17.39 -26.60
N SER A 685 -4.16 16.44 -27.17
CA SER A 685 -2.87 15.97 -26.67
C SER A 685 -1.80 16.11 -27.74
N LEU A 686 -0.85 17.00 -27.52
CA LEU A 686 0.28 17.28 -28.42
C LEU A 686 1.60 16.90 -27.76
N PHE A 687 2.57 16.48 -28.58
CA PHE A 687 3.89 16.00 -28.15
C PHE A 687 3.86 14.76 -27.23
N SER A 688 2.78 13.96 -27.35
CA SER A 688 2.61 12.64 -26.73
C SER A 688 3.82 11.75 -27.02
N GLY A 689 4.60 11.42 -25.98
CA GLY A 689 5.89 10.72 -26.09
C GLY A 689 7.11 11.55 -25.69
N THR A 690 6.96 12.86 -25.45
CA THR A 690 8.02 13.73 -24.92
C THR A 690 7.81 14.08 -23.44
N LYS A 691 8.83 14.65 -22.78
CA LYS A 691 8.70 15.22 -21.42
C LYS A 691 7.88 16.52 -21.36
N ASN A 692 7.46 17.08 -22.51
CA ASN A 692 6.77 18.37 -22.61
C ASN A 692 5.37 18.23 -23.25
N VAL A 693 4.63 17.16 -22.91
CA VAL A 693 3.23 16.98 -23.38
C VAL A 693 2.42 18.24 -23.10
N PHE A 694 1.69 18.70 -24.11
CA PHE A 694 0.62 19.68 -23.96
C PHE A 694 -0.69 18.90 -23.93
N SER A 695 -1.48 19.06 -22.87
CA SER A 695 -2.80 18.44 -22.73
C SER A 695 -3.83 19.49 -22.34
N PHE A 696 -4.83 19.68 -23.20
CA PHE A 696 -6.04 20.46 -22.95
C PHE A 696 -7.24 19.53 -22.88
N THR A 697 -8.13 19.73 -21.90
CA THR A 697 -9.40 19.02 -21.77
C THR A 697 -10.54 19.99 -21.48
N GLU A 698 -11.66 19.76 -22.17
CA GLU A 698 -12.94 20.44 -22.04
C GLU A 698 -13.98 19.40 -21.63
N SER A 699 -14.86 19.75 -20.69
CA SER A 699 -16.05 18.97 -20.34
C SER A 699 -17.18 19.95 -20.07
N PHE A 700 -18.24 19.88 -20.87
CA PHE A 700 -19.40 20.76 -20.79
C PHE A 700 -20.69 19.94 -20.63
N ASN A 701 -21.48 20.27 -19.62
CA ASN A 701 -22.78 19.69 -19.35
C ASN A 701 -23.86 20.76 -19.54
N TYR A 702 -24.91 20.45 -20.30
CA TYR A 702 -26.08 21.31 -20.49
C TYR A 702 -27.37 20.57 -20.13
N ASN A 703 -28.21 21.20 -19.30
CA ASN A 703 -29.48 20.66 -18.87
C ASN A 703 -30.62 21.21 -19.75
N TRP A 704 -31.09 20.37 -20.67
CA TRP A 704 -32.20 20.70 -21.57
C TRP A 704 -33.58 20.78 -20.87
N GLU A 705 -33.74 20.23 -19.66
CA GLU A 705 -35.02 20.32 -18.92
C GLU A 705 -35.20 21.70 -18.27
N THR A 706 -34.12 22.30 -17.79
CA THR A 706 -34.10 23.67 -17.24
C THR A 706 -33.66 24.73 -18.26
N MET A 707 -33.22 24.31 -19.45
CA MET A 707 -32.58 25.15 -20.48
C MET A 707 -31.37 25.96 -19.96
N THR A 708 -30.62 25.38 -19.02
CA THR A 708 -29.42 26.00 -18.43
C THR A 708 -28.17 25.16 -18.64
N ALA A 709 -27.03 25.83 -18.86
CA ALA A 709 -25.73 25.19 -18.69
C ALA A 709 -25.60 24.72 -17.23
N ASP A 710 -25.08 23.50 -17.04
CA ASP A 710 -25.02 22.84 -15.73
C ASP A 710 -23.61 22.83 -15.16
N ALA A 711 -22.60 22.50 -15.98
CA ALA A 711 -21.19 22.57 -15.62
C ALA A 711 -20.32 22.84 -16.86
N LEU A 712 -19.24 23.61 -16.68
CA LEU A 712 -18.12 23.67 -17.63
C LEU A 712 -16.83 23.49 -16.85
N LYS A 713 -15.99 22.55 -17.28
CA LYS A 713 -14.62 22.41 -16.82
C LYS A 713 -13.67 22.52 -18.01
N LEU A 714 -12.77 23.49 -17.94
CA LEU A 714 -11.60 23.59 -18.80
C LEU A 714 -10.36 23.23 -17.98
N THR A 715 -9.41 22.50 -18.56
CA THR A 715 -8.10 22.25 -17.95
C THR A 715 -7.04 22.25 -19.03
N LEU A 716 -5.94 22.97 -18.79
CA LEU A 716 -4.80 23.10 -19.70
C LEU A 716 -3.53 22.81 -18.91
N SER A 717 -2.68 21.94 -19.45
CA SER A 717 -1.44 21.50 -18.79
C SER A 717 -0.28 21.46 -19.78
N TRP A 718 0.85 22.06 -19.40
CA TRP A 718 2.04 22.20 -20.25
C TRP A 718 3.27 22.51 -19.40
N ARG A 719 4.34 21.71 -19.53
CA ARG A 719 5.67 21.96 -18.94
C ARG A 719 5.66 22.28 -17.43
N GLY A 720 4.82 21.57 -16.67
CA GLY A 720 4.66 21.76 -15.21
C GLY A 720 3.66 22.85 -14.80
N LEU A 721 3.22 23.70 -15.73
CA LEU A 721 2.08 24.59 -15.54
C LEU A 721 0.77 23.83 -15.76
N SER A 722 -0.20 24.03 -14.87
CA SER A 722 -1.55 23.47 -14.96
C SER A 722 -2.58 24.52 -14.54
N PHE A 723 -3.42 24.90 -15.50
CA PHE A 723 -4.56 25.80 -15.37
C PHE A 723 -5.86 24.99 -15.37
N SER A 724 -6.81 25.32 -14.51
CA SER A 724 -8.14 24.72 -14.49
C SER A 724 -9.19 25.76 -14.12
N TYR A 725 -10.26 25.83 -14.91
CA TYR A 725 -11.38 26.76 -14.76
C TYR A 725 -12.68 25.97 -14.69
N VAL A 726 -13.50 26.26 -13.69
CA VAL A 726 -14.77 25.57 -13.44
C VAL A 726 -15.91 26.57 -13.32
N MET A 727 -16.96 26.38 -14.10
CA MET A 727 -18.27 27.01 -13.96
C MET A 727 -19.33 25.95 -13.64
N GLY A 728 -20.42 26.35 -13.01
CA GLY A 728 -21.56 25.45 -12.82
C GLY A 728 -22.79 26.14 -12.24
N ASN A 729 -23.95 25.50 -12.41
CA ASN A 729 -25.27 26.00 -12.03
C ASN A 729 -25.46 25.98 -10.51
N THR A 730 -25.20 27.11 -9.86
CA THR A 730 -25.09 27.24 -8.41
C THR A 730 -25.71 28.54 -7.90
N TYR A 731 -26.00 28.60 -6.61
CA TYR A 731 -26.34 29.86 -5.97
C TYR A 731 -25.14 30.80 -6.01
N GLY A 732 -25.35 32.02 -6.51
CA GLY A 732 -24.41 33.12 -6.32
C GLY A 732 -24.38 33.55 -4.85
N TYR A 733 -23.36 34.31 -4.47
CA TYR A 733 -23.26 34.91 -3.14
C TYR A 733 -23.06 36.42 -3.26
N ASP A 734 -23.77 37.17 -2.43
CA ASP A 734 -23.64 38.62 -2.31
C ASP A 734 -23.09 38.96 -0.91
N PHE A 735 -22.15 39.92 -0.88
CA PHE A 735 -21.48 40.32 0.36
C PHE A 735 -22.19 41.51 1.01
N ASP A 736 -22.75 41.27 2.19
CA ASP A 736 -23.23 42.29 3.12
C ASP A 736 -22.16 42.57 4.19
N SER A 737 -21.96 43.83 4.54
CA SER A 737 -21.01 44.24 5.59
C SER A 737 -21.47 43.88 7.00
N ALA A 738 -22.76 43.63 7.21
CA ALA A 738 -23.31 43.22 8.51
C ALA A 738 -23.40 41.69 8.70
N SER A 739 -23.81 40.93 7.67
CA SER A 739 -24.04 39.48 7.73
C SER A 739 -23.05 38.61 6.94
N GLY A 740 -22.18 39.21 6.12
CA GLY A 740 -21.16 38.52 5.33
C GLY A 740 -21.69 37.98 3.99
N TRP A 741 -21.20 36.81 3.57
CA TRP A 741 -21.61 36.19 2.30
C TRP A 741 -22.98 35.51 2.43
N THR A 742 -24.01 36.19 1.95
CA THR A 742 -25.37 35.65 1.84
C THR A 742 -25.55 34.92 0.51
N ALA A 743 -26.30 33.81 0.49
CA ALA A 743 -26.58 33.06 -0.73
C ALA A 743 -27.82 33.63 -1.44
N ARG A 744 -27.76 33.78 -2.77
CA ARG A 744 -28.92 34.13 -3.60
C ARG A 744 -30.00 33.05 -3.53
N SER A 745 -31.24 33.44 -3.74
CA SER A 745 -32.40 32.52 -3.73
C SER A 745 -32.52 31.64 -4.99
N GLN A 746 -31.88 32.02 -6.09
CA GLN A 746 -31.88 31.28 -7.35
C GLN A 746 -30.47 30.83 -7.76
N LYS A 747 -30.43 29.78 -8.60
CA LYS A 747 -29.18 29.27 -9.17
C LYS A 747 -28.94 29.89 -10.54
N GLU A 748 -27.69 30.22 -10.80
CA GLU A 748 -27.20 30.84 -12.03
C GLU A 748 -25.98 30.03 -12.51
N PHE A 749 -25.71 30.02 -13.82
CA PHE A 749 -24.51 29.38 -14.37
C PHE A 749 -23.29 30.29 -14.16
N LEU A 750 -22.71 30.20 -12.96
CA LEU A 750 -21.66 31.11 -12.50
C LEU A 750 -20.27 30.44 -12.57
N PRO A 751 -19.20 31.21 -12.79
CA PRO A 751 -17.85 30.71 -12.61
C PRO A 751 -17.59 30.47 -11.13
N GLN A 752 -17.13 29.27 -10.80
CA GLN A 752 -16.96 28.80 -9.42
C GLN A 752 -15.52 28.92 -8.95
N THR A 753 -14.58 28.40 -9.73
CA THR A 753 -13.16 28.45 -9.39
C THR A 753 -12.28 28.71 -10.61
N LEU A 754 -11.28 29.57 -10.40
CA LEU A 754 -10.12 29.71 -11.27
C LEU A 754 -8.92 29.15 -10.52
N SER A 755 -8.17 28.24 -11.12
CA SER A 755 -6.99 27.64 -10.52
C SER A 755 -5.82 27.67 -11.48
N LEU A 756 -4.67 28.14 -10.99
CA LEU A 756 -3.41 28.16 -11.71
C LEU A 756 -2.34 27.57 -10.80
N SER A 757 -1.65 26.55 -11.28
CA SER A 757 -0.59 25.88 -10.56
C SER A 757 0.65 25.73 -11.44
N TYR A 758 1.82 25.75 -10.82
CA TYR A 758 3.10 25.53 -11.48
C TYR A 758 3.99 24.67 -10.60
N SER A 759 4.50 23.60 -11.18
CA SER A 759 5.36 22.60 -10.54
C SER A 759 6.68 22.48 -11.31
N LEU A 760 7.72 23.09 -10.75
CA LEU A 760 9.09 22.89 -11.20
C LEU A 760 9.61 21.59 -10.57
N SER A 761 9.74 20.56 -11.42
CA SER A 761 10.34 19.28 -11.04
C SER A 761 11.77 19.46 -10.54
N ALA A 762 12.17 18.63 -9.57
CA ALA A 762 13.50 18.65 -8.96
C ALA A 762 14.63 18.51 -9.99
N ALA A 763 15.36 19.60 -10.25
CA ALA A 763 16.40 19.67 -11.27
C ALA A 763 17.79 19.63 -10.62
N THR A 764 18.48 18.48 -10.67
CA THR A 764 19.79 18.32 -10.01
C THR A 764 20.91 18.89 -10.88
N PHE A 765 21.35 20.11 -10.54
CA PHE A 765 22.59 20.70 -11.05
C PHE A 765 23.80 20.08 -10.33
N LYS A 766 24.90 19.88 -11.06
CA LYS A 766 26.15 19.30 -10.52
C LYS A 766 27.37 20.09 -10.95
N TRP A 767 28.31 20.32 -10.03
CA TRP A 767 29.60 20.99 -10.29
C TRP A 767 30.76 20.25 -9.63
N TRP A 768 31.99 20.70 -9.94
CA TRP A 768 33.26 20.22 -9.37
C TRP A 768 33.37 18.69 -9.34
N LYS A 769 33.49 18.06 -10.53
CA LYS A 769 33.55 16.59 -10.70
C LYS A 769 32.40 15.85 -10.01
N ASN A 770 31.17 16.39 -10.12
CA ASN A 770 29.95 15.92 -9.45
C ASN A 770 29.95 15.98 -7.91
N ARG A 771 30.95 16.60 -7.26
CA ARG A 771 31.03 16.70 -5.80
C ARG A 771 30.02 17.68 -5.20
N ILE A 772 29.65 18.75 -5.92
CA ILE A 772 28.63 19.70 -5.45
C ILE A 772 27.36 19.46 -6.25
N THR A 773 26.23 19.35 -5.55
CA THR A 773 24.89 19.15 -6.11
C THR A 773 23.92 20.19 -5.56
N PHE A 774 23.02 20.66 -6.41
CA PHE A 774 21.95 21.58 -6.03
C PHE A 774 20.68 21.20 -6.79
N THR A 775 19.62 20.94 -6.04
CA THR A 775 18.35 20.42 -6.53
C THR A 775 17.23 21.32 -6.02
N PRO A 776 16.98 22.46 -6.67
CA PRO A 776 15.80 23.27 -6.44
C PRO A 776 14.57 22.59 -7.03
N SER A 777 13.44 22.86 -6.38
CA SER A 777 12.09 22.48 -6.80
C SER A 777 11.11 23.53 -6.26
N LEU A 778 9.99 23.71 -6.95
CA LEU A 778 8.98 24.69 -6.56
C LEU A 778 7.60 24.13 -6.90
N SER A 779 6.71 24.08 -5.91
CA SER A 779 5.29 23.96 -6.15
C SER A 779 4.62 25.27 -5.74
N THR A 780 3.90 25.90 -6.66
CA THR A 780 3.14 27.13 -6.38
C THR A 780 1.75 27.03 -6.98
N SER A 781 0.73 27.48 -6.26
CA SER A 781 -0.66 27.41 -6.72
C SER A 781 -1.50 28.58 -6.24
N VAL A 782 -2.35 29.08 -7.12
CA VAL A 782 -3.42 30.04 -6.85
C VAL A 782 -4.74 29.31 -7.06
N VAL A 783 -5.63 29.38 -6.08
CA VAL A 783 -7.01 28.94 -6.19
C VAL A 783 -7.91 30.12 -5.82
N TYR A 784 -8.67 30.62 -6.78
CA TYR A 784 -9.56 31.75 -6.63
C TYR A 784 -11.01 31.26 -6.65
N ASP A 785 -11.73 31.41 -5.53
CA ASP A 785 -13.17 31.19 -5.41
C ASP A 785 -13.86 32.41 -6.04
N LEU A 786 -14.48 32.23 -7.21
CA LEU A 786 -15.12 33.31 -7.96
C LEU A 786 -16.52 33.65 -7.44
N LEU A 787 -17.10 32.80 -6.57
CA LEU A 787 -18.37 33.07 -5.89
C LEU A 787 -18.13 33.85 -4.59
N ARG A 788 -17.06 33.54 -3.86
CA ARG A 788 -16.69 34.17 -2.58
C ARG A 788 -15.18 34.44 -2.54
N PRO A 789 -14.70 35.52 -3.17
CA PRO A 789 -13.26 35.84 -3.28
C PRO A 789 -12.45 35.90 -1.98
N THR A 790 -13.09 35.98 -0.80
CA THR A 790 -12.40 35.88 0.51
C THR A 790 -11.92 34.47 0.84
N ASN A 791 -12.41 33.43 0.15
CA ASN A 791 -11.93 32.05 0.32
C ASN A 791 -10.68 31.75 -0.53
N SER A 792 -10.37 32.63 -1.48
CA SER A 792 -9.25 32.49 -2.42
C SER A 792 -7.91 32.46 -1.70
N TYR A 793 -6.97 31.65 -2.20
CA TYR A 793 -5.65 31.52 -1.60
C TYR A 793 -4.50 31.31 -2.59
N PHE A 794 -3.33 31.81 -2.20
CA PHE A 794 -2.03 31.49 -2.79
C PHE A 794 -1.30 30.50 -1.87
N THR A 795 -0.67 29.47 -2.43
CA THR A 795 0.26 28.57 -1.72
C THR A 795 1.60 28.59 -2.43
N PHE A 796 2.67 28.90 -1.70
CA PHE A 796 4.05 28.97 -2.19
C PHE A 796 4.89 27.92 -1.44
N VAL A 797 5.42 26.94 -2.17
CA VAL A 797 6.18 25.80 -1.61
C VAL A 797 7.54 25.64 -2.30
N PRO A 798 8.53 26.51 -2.03
CA PRO A 798 9.92 26.29 -2.41
C PRO A 798 10.54 25.13 -1.62
N SER A 799 11.33 24.31 -2.30
CA SER A 799 12.14 23.26 -1.69
C SER A 799 13.50 23.15 -2.40
N ILE A 800 14.58 23.18 -1.62
CA ILE A 800 15.97 23.21 -2.07
C ILE A 800 16.71 22.09 -1.34
N SER A 801 17.39 21.22 -2.09
CA SER A 801 18.41 20.33 -1.52
C SER A 801 19.77 20.68 -2.12
N PHE A 802 20.73 21.04 -1.28
CA PHE A 802 22.12 21.31 -1.63
C PHE A 802 23.00 20.28 -0.95
N ALA A 803 23.92 19.62 -1.66
CA ALA A 803 24.86 18.70 -1.02
C ALA A 803 26.26 18.72 -1.65
N ILE A 804 27.27 18.73 -0.79
CA ILE A 804 28.69 18.55 -1.06
C ILE A 804 29.04 17.12 -0.61
N ASN A 805 29.51 16.31 -1.56
CA ASN A 805 29.87 14.90 -1.35
C ASN A 805 30.82 14.73 -0.16
N GLU A 806 30.51 13.76 0.72
CA GLU A 806 31.26 13.45 1.93
C GLU A 806 31.48 14.63 2.90
N PHE A 807 30.76 15.76 2.76
CA PHE A 807 30.98 16.94 3.61
C PHE A 807 29.71 17.54 4.19
N LEU A 808 28.70 17.89 3.38
CA LEU A 808 27.57 18.69 3.86
C LEU A 808 26.32 18.51 3.01
N SER A 809 25.19 18.20 3.61
CA SER A 809 23.86 18.20 2.98
C SER A 809 22.94 19.19 3.70
N ILE A 810 22.24 20.03 2.95
CA ILE A 810 21.28 21.01 3.43
C ILE A 810 20.00 20.85 2.62
N THR A 811 18.92 20.42 3.27
CA THR A 811 17.57 20.39 2.68
C THR A 811 16.67 21.39 3.39
N PHE A 812 16.22 22.40 2.64
CA PHE A 812 15.28 23.42 3.09
C PHE A 812 13.96 23.27 2.33
N SER A 813 12.84 23.28 3.04
CA SER A 813 11.50 23.35 2.46
C SER A 813 10.60 24.25 3.29
N SER A 814 9.84 25.12 2.64
CA SER A 814 8.91 26.04 3.31
C SER A 814 7.58 26.04 2.59
N GLU A 815 6.48 26.08 3.33
CA GLU A 815 5.12 26.23 2.84
C GLU A 815 4.55 27.54 3.40
N SER A 816 4.33 28.54 2.55
CA SER A 816 3.66 29.78 2.91
C SER A 816 2.30 29.85 2.21
N ARG A 817 1.23 30.08 2.97
CA ARG A 817 -0.13 30.19 2.41
C ARG A 817 -0.74 31.54 2.76
N ASN A 818 -1.18 32.23 1.72
CA ASN A 818 -1.91 33.48 1.81
C ASN A 818 -3.40 33.21 1.62
N SER A 819 -4.19 33.44 2.66
CA SER A 819 -5.66 33.29 2.64
C SER A 819 -6.38 34.63 2.45
N VAL A 820 -5.67 35.67 2.01
CA VAL A 820 -6.18 37.04 1.85
C VAL A 820 -5.75 37.63 0.49
N ILE A 821 -5.58 36.77 -0.52
CA ILE A 821 -5.07 37.13 -1.86
C ILE A 821 -5.91 38.23 -2.55
N TYR A 822 -7.18 38.38 -2.15
CA TYR A 822 -8.06 39.47 -2.58
C TYR A 822 -7.46 40.87 -2.34
N ARG A 823 -6.55 41.04 -1.36
CA ARG A 823 -5.82 42.29 -1.09
C ARG A 823 -5.12 42.88 -2.31
N TYR A 824 -4.72 42.06 -3.27
CA TYR A 824 -3.96 42.49 -4.45
C TYR A 824 -4.85 42.83 -5.66
N PHE A 825 -6.17 42.60 -5.55
CA PHE A 825 -7.14 42.72 -6.64
C PHE A 825 -8.32 43.64 -6.29
N GLN A 826 -8.15 44.51 -5.29
CA GLN A 826 -9.19 45.41 -4.75
C GLN A 826 -9.58 46.58 -5.68
N GLY A 827 -8.92 46.72 -6.84
CA GLY A 827 -9.10 47.82 -7.79
C GLY A 827 -10.43 47.78 -8.55
N GLY A 828 -11.53 47.98 -7.84
CA GLY A 828 -12.90 47.96 -8.37
C GLY A 828 -13.98 47.44 -7.41
N SER A 829 -13.63 47.11 -6.16
CA SER A 829 -14.54 46.49 -5.18
C SER A 829 -14.93 47.39 -4.01
N SER A 830 -16.14 47.20 -3.48
CA SER A 830 -16.63 47.84 -2.25
C SER A 830 -15.97 47.33 -0.96
N ILE A 831 -15.27 46.19 -1.03
CA ILE A 831 -14.57 45.57 0.10
C ILE A 831 -13.12 46.06 0.11
N SER A 832 -12.74 46.78 1.17
CA SER A 832 -11.35 47.20 1.43
C SER A 832 -10.73 46.37 2.55
N LEU A 833 -9.59 45.74 2.27
CA LEU A 833 -8.82 44.90 3.19
C LEU A 833 -7.46 45.56 3.46
N PRO A 834 -7.14 45.93 4.72
CA PRO A 834 -5.90 46.62 5.03
C PRO A 834 -4.69 45.68 4.91
N GLY A 835 -3.61 46.15 4.33
CA GLY A 835 -2.35 45.43 4.14
C GLY A 835 -1.54 45.96 2.95
N GLU A 836 -0.45 45.27 2.62
CA GLU A 836 0.28 45.47 1.35
C GLU A 836 -0.62 45.08 0.17
N THR A 837 -0.53 45.83 -0.94
CA THR A 837 -1.35 45.66 -2.15
C THR A 837 -0.58 45.09 -3.34
N ASN A 838 0.75 44.97 -3.25
CA ASN A 838 1.57 44.25 -4.23
C ASN A 838 1.89 42.82 -3.75
N LEU A 839 1.38 41.82 -4.49
CA LEU A 839 1.58 40.38 -4.24
C LEU A 839 3.05 39.98 -4.02
N PHE A 840 3.98 40.55 -4.81
CA PHE A 840 5.40 40.18 -4.76
C PHE A 840 6.12 40.84 -3.59
N VAL A 841 5.77 42.09 -3.26
CA VAL A 841 6.27 42.78 -2.08
C VAL A 841 5.76 42.10 -0.81
N ASP A 842 4.49 41.71 -0.76
CA ASP A 842 3.92 40.98 0.38
C ASP A 842 4.54 39.57 0.53
N LEU A 843 4.76 38.85 -0.59
CA LEU A 843 5.49 37.58 -0.57
C LEU A 843 6.92 37.75 -0.04
N PHE A 844 7.65 38.78 -0.47
CA PHE A 844 8.98 39.10 0.04
C PHE A 844 8.96 39.44 1.54
N ASN A 845 8.04 40.31 1.96
CA ASN A 845 7.81 40.70 3.36
C ASN A 845 7.50 39.51 4.27
N SER A 846 6.90 38.44 3.74
CA SER A 846 6.66 37.19 4.50
C SER A 846 7.95 36.41 4.86
N PHE A 847 9.03 36.65 4.12
CA PHE A 847 10.38 36.13 4.35
C PHE A 847 11.34 37.17 4.94
N VAL A 848 10.90 38.41 5.22
CA VAL A 848 11.70 39.40 5.94
C VAL A 848 11.74 39.06 7.43
N PHE A 849 12.92 38.65 7.91
CA PHE A 849 13.22 38.41 9.33
C PHE A 849 14.07 39.52 9.96
N TRP A 850 14.60 40.43 9.15
CA TRP A 850 15.53 41.52 9.49
C TRP A 850 14.82 42.89 9.46
N GLY A 851 15.31 43.88 10.21
CA GLY A 851 14.68 45.21 10.24
C GLY A 851 15.53 46.27 10.92
N ASN A 852 15.37 47.54 10.52
CA ASN A 852 15.95 48.75 11.16
C ASN A 852 17.44 48.63 11.57
N GLY A 853 18.28 48.06 10.70
CA GLY A 853 19.72 47.88 10.94
C GLY A 853 20.09 46.74 11.91
N GLN A 854 19.10 45.97 12.38
CA GLN A 854 19.29 44.81 13.24
C GLN A 854 19.12 43.50 12.46
N PHE A 855 19.88 42.49 12.87
CA PHE A 855 19.92 41.17 12.23
C PHE A 855 18.60 40.38 12.35
N ILE A 856 17.79 40.71 13.36
CA ILE A 856 16.45 40.14 13.61
C ILE A 856 15.52 41.29 14.02
N ASP A 857 14.35 41.42 13.40
CA ASP A 857 13.26 42.30 13.87
C ASP A 857 12.59 41.65 15.11
N PRO A 858 12.65 42.26 16.32
CA PRO A 858 12.04 41.69 17.52
C PRO A 858 10.51 41.66 17.44
N ASP A 859 9.92 42.71 16.88
CA ASP A 859 8.47 42.87 16.77
C ASP A 859 7.92 42.22 15.49
N GLN A 860 8.78 41.88 14.52
CA GLN A 860 8.44 41.20 13.26
C GLN A 860 7.29 41.90 12.51
N THR A 861 7.27 43.22 12.53
CA THR A 861 6.13 44.07 12.15
C THR A 861 5.72 43.82 10.69
N VAL A 862 6.69 43.85 9.78
CA VAL A 862 6.57 43.60 8.34
C VAL A 862 6.07 42.17 8.06
N ARG A 863 6.53 41.18 8.82
CA ARG A 863 6.13 39.76 8.68
C ARG A 863 4.74 39.49 9.28
N LYS A 864 4.35 40.23 10.32
CA LYS A 864 3.04 40.14 10.97
C LYS A 864 1.93 40.77 10.12
N SER A 865 2.19 41.88 9.42
CA SER A 865 1.22 42.53 8.52
C SER A 865 0.95 41.74 7.22
N SER A 866 1.97 41.03 6.72
CA SER A 866 1.94 40.25 5.48
C SER A 866 0.73 39.32 5.35
N GLY A 867 0.12 39.22 4.16
CA GLY A 867 -0.96 38.28 3.87
C GLY A 867 -0.51 36.81 3.85
N PHE A 868 0.77 36.56 3.57
CA PHE A 868 1.37 35.23 3.49
C PHE A 868 1.71 34.70 4.89
N LYS A 869 1.03 33.65 5.33
CA LYS A 869 1.26 33.02 6.64
C LYS A 869 1.92 31.66 6.48
N LEU A 870 3.07 31.50 7.16
CA LEU A 870 3.83 30.25 7.20
C LEU A 870 2.96 29.10 7.76
N LYS A 871 2.93 27.98 7.05
CA LYS A 871 2.20 26.76 7.43
C LYS A 871 3.15 25.64 7.82
N SER A 872 4.27 25.52 7.12
CA SER A 872 5.39 24.71 7.57
C SER A 872 6.72 25.34 7.12
N MET A 873 7.77 25.12 7.89
CA MET A 873 9.15 25.26 7.43
C MET A 873 9.95 24.14 8.06
N LYS A 874 10.85 23.55 7.28
CA LYS A 874 11.81 22.53 7.70
C LYS A 874 13.16 22.85 7.07
N LEU A 875 14.20 22.85 7.90
CA LEU A 875 15.59 22.95 7.50
C LEU A 875 16.33 21.78 8.16
N THR A 876 16.90 20.90 7.35
CA THR A 876 17.74 19.78 7.80
C THR A 876 19.14 19.99 7.26
N ILE A 877 20.12 19.97 8.16
CA ILE A 877 21.55 20.10 7.86
C ILE A 877 22.22 18.83 8.39
N THR A 878 22.90 18.11 7.52
CA THR A 878 23.73 16.94 7.83
C THR A 878 25.16 17.27 7.43
N HIS A 879 26.02 17.59 8.38
CA HIS A 879 27.45 17.82 8.15
C HIS A 879 28.22 16.55 8.49
N ASN A 880 28.86 15.97 7.47
CA ASN A 880 29.76 14.83 7.60
C ASN A 880 31.15 15.32 8.03
N LEU A 881 31.56 14.88 9.20
CA LEU A 881 32.81 15.17 9.90
C LEU A 881 33.64 13.87 9.99
N CYS A 882 33.85 13.25 8.82
CA CYS A 882 34.40 11.90 8.62
C CYS A 882 33.69 10.81 9.44
N ASP A 883 34.07 10.68 10.71
CA ASP A 883 33.51 9.75 11.69
C ASP A 883 32.21 10.27 12.34
N TRP A 884 31.69 11.47 12.05
CA TRP A 884 30.43 11.95 12.65
C TRP A 884 29.49 12.56 11.62
N ASP A 885 28.19 12.26 11.68
CA ASP A 885 27.14 13.09 11.09
C ASP A 885 26.55 14.01 12.16
N PHE A 886 26.92 15.29 12.10
CA PHE A 886 26.19 16.36 12.78
C PHE A 886 24.88 16.62 12.05
N ASN A 887 23.77 16.19 12.65
CA ASN A 887 22.41 16.32 12.12
C ASN A 887 21.62 17.38 12.92
N ALA A 888 21.45 18.56 12.34
CA ALA A 888 20.58 19.60 12.85
C ALA A 888 19.28 19.65 12.04
N SER A 889 18.13 19.51 12.70
CA SER A 889 16.80 19.63 12.09
C SER A 889 15.97 20.67 12.81
N PHE A 890 15.79 21.83 12.17
CA PHE A 890 14.84 22.86 12.56
C PHE A 890 13.51 22.64 11.84
N SER A 891 12.40 22.72 12.56
CA SER A 891 11.06 22.67 11.99
C SER A 891 10.06 23.52 12.78
N ILE A 892 9.13 24.17 12.07
CA ILE A 892 8.10 25.02 12.68
C ILE A 892 6.77 24.87 11.92
N SER A 893 5.69 24.76 12.68
CA SER A 893 4.32 24.51 12.18
C SER A 893 3.31 24.99 13.23
N PRO A 894 2.17 25.61 12.86
CA PRO A 894 1.13 25.96 13.81
C PRO A 894 0.50 24.70 14.41
N ARG A 895 0.46 24.60 15.74
CA ARG A 895 -0.19 23.50 16.48
C ARG A 895 -1.34 24.05 17.31
N LEU A 896 -2.51 23.41 17.25
CA LEU A 896 -3.65 23.80 18.06
C LEU A 896 -3.50 23.19 19.46
N VAL A 897 -3.19 24.02 20.45
CA VAL A 897 -3.04 23.62 21.86
C VAL A 897 -4.21 24.12 22.69
N THR A 898 -4.61 23.36 23.71
CA THR A 898 -5.65 23.78 24.66
C THR A 898 -4.98 24.22 25.95
N ILE A 899 -5.04 25.51 26.26
CA ILE A 899 -4.55 26.07 27.54
C ILE A 899 -5.74 26.75 28.22
N ASN A 900 -5.97 26.44 29.51
CA ASN A 900 -7.09 26.98 30.30
C ASN A 900 -8.46 26.85 29.59
N ASN A 901 -8.75 25.66 29.06
CA ASN A 901 -9.91 25.33 28.21
C ASN A 901 -10.10 26.16 26.93
N ARG A 902 -9.13 27.02 26.56
CA ARG A 902 -9.14 27.79 25.30
C ARG A 902 -8.22 27.12 24.28
N LYS A 903 -8.75 26.88 23.08
CA LYS A 903 -7.97 26.41 21.93
C LYS A 903 -7.24 27.60 21.31
N GLN A 904 -5.91 27.56 21.26
CA GLN A 904 -5.07 28.58 20.66
C GLN A 904 -4.01 27.95 19.75
N TYR A 905 -3.56 28.68 18.73
CA TYR A 905 -2.47 28.22 17.87
C TYR A 905 -1.13 28.60 18.48
N SER A 906 -0.33 27.61 18.88
CA SER A 906 1.07 27.82 19.20
C SER A 906 1.94 27.66 17.95
N PHE A 907 3.09 28.35 17.94
CA PHE A 907 4.03 28.41 16.83
C PHE A 907 5.45 28.00 17.27
N ASP A 908 5.54 27.13 18.27
CA ASP A 908 6.81 26.73 18.89
C ASP A 908 7.76 26.09 17.87
N PRO A 909 8.98 26.62 17.70
CA PRO A 909 9.98 26.02 16.84
C PRO A 909 10.50 24.73 17.47
N TYR A 910 10.38 23.61 16.77
CA TYR A 910 11.05 22.37 17.16
C TYR A 910 12.45 22.35 16.54
N PHE A 911 13.47 22.59 17.37
CA PHE A 911 14.86 22.37 17.03
C PHE A 911 15.33 21.03 17.59
N SER A 912 15.93 20.20 16.74
CA SER A 912 16.69 19.01 17.13
C SER A 912 18.13 19.15 16.67
N PHE A 913 19.08 19.00 17.58
CA PHE A 913 20.46 18.66 17.27
C PHE A 913 20.66 17.18 17.64
N SER A 914 21.38 16.45 16.81
CA SER A 914 21.85 15.08 17.06
C SER A 914 23.23 14.95 16.44
N VAL A 915 24.15 14.26 17.12
CA VAL A 915 25.53 14.10 16.63
C VAL A 915 25.82 12.61 16.62
N VAL A 916 25.59 12.00 15.46
CA VAL A 916 25.61 10.55 15.28
C VAL A 916 26.98 10.15 14.77
N TRP A 917 27.81 9.52 15.60
CA TRP A 917 29.09 8.99 15.12
C TRP A 917 28.83 7.90 14.08
N LYS A 918 29.47 8.03 12.91
CA LYS A 918 29.54 7.01 11.87
C LYS A 918 30.47 5.91 12.39
N PRO A 919 29.94 4.71 12.67
CA PRO A 919 30.76 3.60 13.12
C PRO A 919 31.40 2.92 11.89
N MET A 920 32.68 2.61 11.98
CA MET A 920 33.43 1.97 10.90
C MET A 920 32.81 0.63 10.48
N GLY A 921 32.73 0.38 9.17
CA GLY A 921 32.52 -0.97 8.62
C GLY A 921 33.80 -1.81 8.68
N SER A 922 33.92 -2.67 9.70
CA SER A 922 34.92 -3.75 9.92
C SER A 922 36.32 -3.61 9.29
N PHE A 923 37.36 -3.52 10.13
CA PHE A 923 38.75 -3.70 9.71
C PHE A 923 38.98 -5.05 9.00
N LYS A 924 39.72 -5.00 7.88
CA LYS A 924 40.45 -6.16 7.35
C LYS A 924 41.95 -5.97 7.57
N ALA A 925 42.46 -6.56 8.64
CA ALA A 925 43.89 -6.67 8.86
C ALA A 925 44.46 -7.81 7.98
N ASN A 926 44.99 -7.47 6.80
CA ASN A 926 45.81 -8.42 6.04
C ASN A 926 47.23 -8.40 6.60
N VAL A 927 47.66 -9.50 7.22
CA VAL A 927 49.08 -9.70 7.59
C VAL A 927 49.87 -9.99 6.32
N VAL A 928 50.60 -9.00 5.83
CA VAL A 928 51.59 -9.17 4.76
C VAL A 928 52.97 -9.18 5.41
N ASP A 929 53.46 -10.38 5.73
CA ASP A 929 54.84 -10.54 6.15
C ASP A 929 55.79 -10.18 5.00
N LYS A 930 56.98 -9.67 5.35
CA LYS A 930 58.00 -9.22 4.42
C LYS A 930 59.28 -10.05 4.46
N TYR A 931 59.38 -11.02 5.37
CA TYR A 931 60.45 -12.01 5.43
C TYR A 931 59.87 -13.42 5.55
N GLY A 932 60.57 -14.41 4.97
CA GLY A 932 59.97 -15.71 4.65
C GLY A 932 60.33 -16.85 5.60
N GLU A 933 59.79 -18.02 5.25
CA GLU A 933 60.05 -19.36 5.79
C GLU A 933 59.59 -19.65 7.23
N TRP A 934 58.38 -20.21 7.33
CA TRP A 934 58.07 -21.19 8.38
C TRP A 934 58.72 -22.53 8.03
N GLN A 935 59.55 -23.06 8.94
CA GLN A 935 59.77 -24.51 9.01
C GLN A 935 58.90 -25.10 10.12
N LEU A 936 58.26 -26.22 9.82
CA LEU A 936 57.21 -26.83 10.64
C LEU A 936 57.72 -28.17 11.19
N ASN A 937 57.82 -28.32 12.51
CA ASN A 937 57.87 -29.61 13.25
C ASN A 937 58.10 -29.38 14.77
N PRO A 938 57.44 -30.16 15.64
CA PRO A 938 56.05 -30.65 15.56
C PRO A 938 55.17 -30.10 16.70
#